data_AF-A0A523SC71-F1
#
_entry.id   AF-A0A523SC71-F1
#
_cell.length_a   1.000
_cell.length_b   1.000
_cell.length_c   1.000
_cell.angle_alpha   90.00
_cell.angle_beta   90.00
_cell.angle_gamma   90.00
#
_symmetry.space_group_name_H-M   'P 1'
#
loop_
_entity.id
_entity.type
_entity.pdbx_description
1 polymer ?
#
loop_
_entity_poly.entity_id
_entity_poly.type
_entity_poly.pdbx_seq_one_letter_code
_entity_poly.pdbx_strand_id
1 'polypeptide(L)'
;MRESVLELARSRCGTKSIQALNQIISKLAGNDRFGSMTRDALLNRLEILSREPLGSILKGGPKALKISTLLNKRVVFDMRHVARVGGMDAVRILYNLVAKRIFDSAMKRGIRPGLHHVVVLEEASNLVPESYTRHSAADVTTGESMVMLQRATGQGVIVVSTRPNISSNILANTATKITFRLPYDSSIGSKYMALNAEQEEYLKSLKCGRALIHVPSSSTFEIATRLFVPMSGTSGKDAKEAVTEGCEKAELNTVVHGTCTITKPKGVVFDRLGELANHVVAFLASRDMATEIEIRSLLMTLDSQFAENDIAEIIRDLVSLGAIAREALSLVPGGFVFTLPGRELEAVKDVIMDYMIRRLDSVHNFEYQKLDSNGAQLIAGNHAILILPNHLKASSIESVLGQIGACMSELGNNINKLVVVVRGSIAAAKLRELTDRSETFDAVTVISAFPSSLNKVVDELVHGKPHRSEMVEEQPGVVAKFSKSERIDLRGAVHDVGSATSRAVQMRLWFGLIEDFVDLSDGHIAWDALLEFIDTTALQSLKGRSAPMSVEEGKRALTELLADEVLVALRVGAEKRYTDFEKNLWIVNSSVLGNLKERAINLLIGESGKQNGPVSRGHEYYDFCVGKKSYVVFPTQQQLNTLLNLHSNLACRICGSTQVICLLTAAEYLDDSAMVPANLIMKTMDDAIAEMLV
;
A
#
# COMPACT_ATOMS: atom_id res chain seq x y z
N MET A 1 -27.91 -0.96 19.66
CA MET A 1 -28.03 -1.93 18.54
C MET A 1 -28.52 -3.31 18.99
N ARG A 2 -27.78 -4.05 19.84
CA ARG A 2 -28.20 -5.38 20.33
C ARG A 2 -29.61 -5.36 20.93
N GLU A 3 -29.89 -4.39 21.80
CA GLU A 3 -31.20 -4.20 22.43
C GLU A 3 -32.30 -3.93 21.40
N SER A 4 -32.04 -3.03 20.43
CA SER A 4 -32.96 -2.72 19.33
C SER A 4 -33.30 -3.96 18.49
N VAL A 5 -32.32 -4.83 18.22
CA VAL A 5 -32.54 -6.10 17.52
C VAL A 5 -33.35 -7.09 18.36
N LEU A 6 -33.09 -7.17 19.67
CA LEU A 6 -33.85 -8.04 20.58
C LEU A 6 -35.30 -7.57 20.72
N GLU A 7 -35.54 -6.26 20.82
CA GLU A 7 -36.89 -5.70 20.85
C GLU A 7 -37.63 -5.95 19.54
N LEU A 8 -36.97 -5.76 18.39
CA LEU A 8 -37.54 -6.10 17.09
C LEU A 8 -37.89 -7.60 16.99
N ALA A 9 -37.02 -8.48 17.49
CA ALA A 9 -37.25 -9.93 17.48
C ALA A 9 -38.43 -10.34 18.36
N ARG A 10 -38.62 -9.66 19.51
CA ARG A 10 -39.73 -9.88 20.45
C ARG A 10 -41.05 -9.27 19.99
N SER A 11 -41.02 -8.23 19.16
CA SER A 11 -42.22 -7.60 18.63
C SER A 11 -43.05 -8.61 17.83
N ARG A 12 -44.28 -8.87 18.29
CA ARG A 12 -45.23 -9.81 17.65
C ARG A 12 -46.13 -9.12 16.62
N CYS A 13 -46.15 -7.78 16.56
CA CYS A 13 -47.19 -7.00 15.88
C CYS A 13 -46.69 -6.08 14.74
N GLY A 14 -45.48 -6.30 14.20
CA GLY A 14 -44.92 -5.44 13.14
C GLY A 14 -44.23 -6.22 12.03
N THR A 15 -44.16 -5.64 10.84
CA THR A 15 -43.29 -6.13 9.76
C THR A 15 -41.85 -6.12 10.26
N LYS A 16 -41.20 -7.29 10.32
CA LYS A 16 -39.79 -7.43 10.67
C LYS A 16 -38.93 -6.90 9.51
N SER A 17 -38.84 -5.58 9.41
CA SER A 17 -38.16 -4.85 8.34
C SER A 17 -37.05 -3.94 8.88
N ILE A 18 -36.20 -3.47 7.97
CA ILE A 18 -35.17 -2.48 8.31
C ILE A 18 -35.79 -1.16 8.79
N GLN A 19 -36.94 -0.76 8.24
CA GLN A 19 -37.64 0.45 8.67
C GLN A 19 -38.13 0.34 10.12
N ALA A 20 -38.65 -0.83 10.51
CA ALA A 20 -39.04 -1.09 11.90
C ALA A 20 -37.82 -1.08 12.83
N LEU A 21 -36.66 -1.59 12.38
CA LEU A 21 -35.42 -1.51 13.15
C LEU A 21 -34.97 -0.06 13.37
N ASN A 22 -35.01 0.77 12.32
CA ASN A 22 -34.65 2.19 12.40
C ASN A 22 -35.56 2.93 13.40
N GLN A 23 -36.87 2.66 13.37
CA GLN A 23 -37.83 3.24 14.32
C GLN A 23 -37.54 2.85 15.78
N ILE A 24 -37.20 1.57 16.03
CA ILE A 24 -36.84 1.11 17.37
C ILE A 24 -35.53 1.74 17.85
N ILE A 25 -34.53 1.89 16.96
CA ILE A 25 -33.29 2.59 17.29
C ILE A 25 -33.58 4.04 17.68
N SER A 26 -34.42 4.74 16.92
CA SER A 26 -34.84 6.11 17.24
C SER A 26 -35.61 6.21 18.55
N LYS A 27 -36.40 5.19 18.91
CA LYS A 27 -37.19 5.15 20.15
C LYS A 27 -36.34 4.82 21.38
N LEU A 28 -35.36 3.93 21.24
CA LEU A 28 -34.46 3.52 22.33
C LEU A 28 -33.32 4.51 22.59
N ALA A 29 -33.01 5.38 21.63
CA ALA A 29 -32.04 6.43 21.85
C ALA A 29 -32.57 7.43 22.88
N GLY A 30 -31.77 7.70 23.92
CA GLY A 30 -32.07 8.77 24.87
C GLY A 30 -32.10 10.14 24.20
N ASN A 31 -32.83 11.09 24.80
CA ASN A 31 -32.86 12.49 24.34
C ASN A 31 -31.61 13.29 24.75
N ASP A 32 -30.62 12.62 25.36
CA ASP A 32 -29.34 13.20 25.74
C ASP A 32 -28.39 13.28 24.54
N ARG A 33 -27.34 14.12 24.66
CA ARG A 33 -26.35 14.32 23.58
C ARG A 33 -25.70 13.02 23.14
N PHE A 34 -25.39 12.11 24.08
CA PHE A 34 -24.79 10.81 23.76
C PHE A 34 -25.78 9.86 23.08
N GLY A 35 -27.04 9.86 23.50
CA GLY A 35 -28.14 9.15 22.84
C GLY A 35 -28.32 9.56 21.38
N SER A 36 -28.37 10.87 21.10
CA SER A 36 -28.49 11.39 19.73
C SER A 36 -27.28 11.02 18.85
N MET A 37 -26.05 11.20 19.36
CA MET A 37 -24.85 10.83 18.60
C MET A 37 -24.80 9.32 18.29
N THR A 38 -25.20 8.49 19.25
CA THR A 38 -25.25 7.03 19.07
C THR A 38 -26.32 6.63 18.05
N ARG A 39 -27.50 7.26 18.10
CA ARG A 39 -28.57 7.06 17.12
C ARG A 39 -28.07 7.38 15.71
N ASP A 40 -27.50 8.55 15.52
CA ASP A 40 -27.08 9.04 14.20
C ASP A 40 -25.95 8.17 13.64
N ALA A 41 -24.98 7.77 14.47
CA ALA A 41 -23.94 6.84 14.07
C ALA A 41 -24.48 5.46 13.66
N LEU A 42 -25.51 4.94 14.34
CA LEU A 42 -26.14 3.66 13.98
C LEU A 42 -26.97 3.77 12.70
N LEU A 43 -27.75 4.85 12.55
CA LEU A 43 -28.57 5.06 11.35
C LEU A 43 -27.70 5.26 10.11
N ASN A 44 -26.61 6.01 10.20
CA ASN A 44 -25.65 6.18 9.10
C ASN A 44 -25.03 4.84 8.67
N ARG A 45 -24.72 3.94 9.63
CA ARG A 45 -24.18 2.59 9.31
C ARG A 45 -25.24 1.65 8.72
N LEU A 46 -26.51 1.80 9.10
CA LEU A 46 -27.62 1.00 8.58
C LEU A 46 -28.21 1.56 7.29
N GLU A 47 -27.75 2.74 6.86
CA GLU A 47 -28.28 3.44 5.70
C GLU A 47 -28.19 2.59 4.42
N ILE A 48 -27.09 1.86 4.24
CA ILE A 48 -26.89 0.95 3.09
C ILE A 48 -27.98 -0.13 2.98
N LEU A 49 -28.54 -0.59 4.11
CA LEU A 49 -29.64 -1.56 4.12
C LEU A 49 -30.99 -0.93 3.80
N SER A 50 -31.10 0.38 3.93
CA SER A 50 -32.32 1.17 3.74
C SER A 50 -32.41 1.80 2.34
N ARG A 51 -31.27 2.01 1.67
CA ARG A 51 -31.17 2.53 0.30
C ARG A 51 -31.51 1.47 -0.75
N GLU A 52 -32.03 1.89 -1.90
CA GLU A 52 -32.18 0.99 -3.06
C GLU A 52 -30.81 0.48 -3.53
N PRO A 53 -30.70 -0.78 -3.99
CA PRO A 53 -31.76 -1.77 -4.21
C PRO A 53 -32.11 -2.61 -2.97
N LEU A 54 -31.36 -2.52 -1.88
CA LEU A 54 -31.58 -3.35 -0.69
C LEU A 54 -32.83 -2.95 0.09
N GLY A 55 -33.15 -1.66 0.11
CA GLY A 55 -34.31 -1.11 0.80
C GLY A 55 -35.63 -1.73 0.33
N SER A 56 -35.81 -1.94 -0.98
CA SER A 56 -36.97 -2.63 -1.54
C SER A 56 -36.98 -4.13 -1.22
N ILE A 57 -35.82 -4.79 -1.32
CA ILE A 57 -35.67 -6.23 -1.04
C ILE A 57 -35.91 -6.56 0.44
N LEU A 58 -35.39 -5.73 1.35
CA LEU A 58 -35.41 -5.92 2.81
C LEU A 58 -36.58 -5.21 3.51
N LYS A 59 -37.50 -4.59 2.75
CA LYS A 59 -38.70 -3.91 3.26
C LYS A 59 -39.65 -4.84 4.03
N GLY A 60 -39.56 -6.15 3.80
CA GLY A 60 -40.46 -7.13 4.41
C GLY A 60 -41.92 -6.97 3.94
N GLY A 61 -42.86 -7.54 4.70
CA GLY A 61 -44.30 -7.48 4.41
C GLY A 61 -44.89 -8.76 3.81
N PRO A 62 -46.19 -8.77 3.46
CA PRO A 62 -46.90 -9.96 3.01
C PRO A 62 -46.43 -10.48 1.64
N LYS A 63 -45.87 -9.59 0.81
CA LYS A 63 -45.26 -9.92 -0.49
C LYS A 63 -43.78 -10.32 -0.37
N ALA A 64 -43.21 -10.33 0.84
CA ALA A 64 -41.81 -10.68 1.04
C ALA A 64 -41.56 -12.15 0.70
N LEU A 65 -40.49 -12.39 -0.03
CA LEU A 65 -40.11 -13.72 -0.45
C LEU A 65 -39.60 -14.53 0.76
N LYS A 66 -40.14 -15.73 0.95
CA LYS A 66 -39.73 -16.63 2.03
C LYS A 66 -38.62 -17.56 1.54
N ILE A 67 -37.39 -17.38 2.05
CA ILE A 67 -36.26 -18.24 1.64
C ILE A 67 -36.56 -19.72 1.88
N SER A 68 -37.29 -20.08 2.94
CA SER A 68 -37.67 -21.47 3.23
C SER A 68 -38.46 -22.15 2.11
N THR A 69 -39.25 -21.40 1.32
CA THR A 69 -39.99 -21.98 0.19
C THR A 69 -39.11 -22.13 -1.06
N LEU A 70 -38.03 -21.36 -1.16
CA LEU A 70 -37.05 -21.46 -2.24
C LEU A 70 -36.11 -22.65 -2.09
N LEU A 71 -35.75 -23.02 -0.86
CA LEU A 71 -34.80 -24.10 -0.58
C LEU A 71 -35.27 -25.49 -1.05
N ASN A 72 -36.57 -25.65 -1.34
CA ASN A 72 -37.14 -26.88 -1.88
C ASN A 72 -37.26 -26.87 -3.42
N LYS A 73 -36.70 -25.86 -4.08
CA LYS A 73 -36.76 -25.68 -5.53
C LYS A 73 -35.34 -25.52 -6.09
N ARG A 74 -35.20 -25.71 -7.40
CA ARG A 74 -34.00 -25.27 -8.13
C ARG A 74 -34.11 -23.76 -8.33
N VAL A 75 -33.22 -23.01 -7.70
CA VAL A 75 -33.28 -21.55 -7.67
C VAL A 75 -31.94 -20.98 -8.08
N VAL A 76 -31.99 -19.98 -8.96
CA VAL A 76 -30.84 -19.15 -9.32
C VAL A 76 -31.12 -17.74 -8.83
N PHE A 77 -30.23 -17.20 -8.00
CA PHE A 77 -30.30 -15.82 -7.55
C PHE A 77 -29.50 -14.93 -8.51
N ASP A 78 -30.20 -14.21 -9.37
CA ASP A 78 -29.57 -13.23 -10.27
C ASP A 78 -29.35 -11.90 -9.54
N MET A 79 -28.09 -11.61 -9.22
CA MET A 79 -27.69 -10.39 -8.51
C MET A 79 -27.27 -9.25 -9.44
N ARG A 80 -27.36 -9.40 -10.76
CA ARG A 80 -26.89 -8.37 -11.73
C ARG A 80 -27.59 -7.03 -11.54
N HIS A 81 -28.90 -7.03 -11.25
CA HIS A 81 -29.65 -5.81 -10.96
C HIS A 81 -29.13 -5.11 -9.69
N VAL A 82 -28.86 -5.90 -8.64
CA VAL A 82 -28.34 -5.40 -7.37
C VAL A 82 -26.95 -4.79 -7.56
N ALA A 83 -26.08 -5.46 -8.33
CA ALA A 83 -24.75 -4.98 -8.67
C ALA A 83 -24.79 -3.64 -9.41
N ARG A 84 -25.71 -3.50 -10.38
CA ARG A 84 -25.83 -2.29 -11.21
C ARG A 84 -26.33 -1.08 -10.42
N VAL A 85 -27.28 -1.27 -9.51
CA VAL A 85 -27.95 -0.17 -8.80
C VAL A 85 -27.27 0.16 -7.46
N GLY A 86 -26.85 -0.86 -6.71
CA GLY A 86 -26.30 -0.71 -5.35
C GLY A 86 -24.80 -0.91 -5.23
N GLY A 87 -24.10 -1.18 -6.34
CA GLY A 87 -22.68 -1.52 -6.34
C GLY A 87 -22.39 -2.88 -5.71
N MET A 88 -21.10 -3.20 -5.58
CA MET A 88 -20.64 -4.49 -5.07
C MET A 88 -20.91 -4.68 -3.58
N ASP A 89 -20.94 -3.62 -2.78
CA ASP A 89 -21.19 -3.72 -1.35
C ASP A 89 -22.63 -4.18 -1.06
N ALA A 90 -23.61 -3.68 -1.81
CA ALA A 90 -24.99 -4.15 -1.71
C ALA A 90 -25.12 -5.64 -2.07
N VAL A 91 -24.42 -6.08 -3.14
CA VAL A 91 -24.38 -7.48 -3.56
C VAL A 91 -23.77 -8.35 -2.47
N ARG A 92 -22.61 -7.95 -1.92
CA ARG A 92 -21.92 -8.68 -0.85
C ARG A 92 -22.78 -8.86 0.39
N ILE A 93 -23.48 -7.80 0.81
CA ILE A 93 -24.41 -7.86 1.94
C ILE A 93 -25.54 -8.85 1.65
N LEU A 94 -26.23 -8.70 0.51
CA LEU A 94 -27.34 -9.57 0.16
C LEU A 94 -26.91 -11.03 0.02
N TYR A 95 -25.75 -11.26 -0.61
CA TYR A 95 -25.17 -12.58 -0.78
C TYR A 95 -24.89 -13.25 0.57
N ASN A 96 -24.26 -12.53 1.51
CA ASN A 96 -24.01 -13.01 2.87
C ASN A 96 -25.32 -13.33 3.62
N LEU A 97 -26.35 -12.49 3.50
CA LEU A 97 -27.65 -12.74 4.12
C LEU A 97 -28.33 -13.99 3.58
N VAL A 98 -28.30 -14.19 2.26
CA VAL A 98 -28.87 -15.38 1.61
C VAL A 98 -28.08 -16.63 1.99
N ALA A 99 -26.75 -16.58 1.93
CA ALA A 99 -25.87 -17.67 2.36
C ALA A 99 -26.13 -18.06 3.81
N LYS A 100 -26.27 -17.09 4.72
CA LYS A 100 -26.57 -17.35 6.14
C LYS A 100 -27.91 -18.05 6.34
N ARG A 101 -28.92 -17.68 5.56
CA ARG A 101 -30.24 -18.32 5.62
C ARG A 101 -30.24 -19.75 5.08
N ILE A 102 -29.49 -19.99 4.01
CA ILE A 102 -29.22 -21.35 3.51
C ILE A 102 -28.48 -22.16 4.59
N PHE A 103 -27.49 -21.54 5.25
CA PHE A 103 -26.72 -22.19 6.30
C PHE A 103 -27.61 -22.64 7.47
N ASP A 104 -28.40 -21.72 8.01
CA ASP A 104 -29.29 -21.97 9.14
C ASP A 104 -30.35 -23.04 8.81
N SER A 105 -30.83 -23.07 7.56
CA SER A 105 -31.79 -24.09 7.14
C SER A 105 -31.20 -25.49 7.09
N ALA A 106 -29.94 -25.61 6.67
CA ALA A 106 -29.24 -26.89 6.68
C ALA A 106 -28.97 -27.36 8.13
N MET A 107 -28.59 -26.44 9.02
CA MET A 107 -28.44 -26.76 10.45
C MET A 107 -29.76 -27.22 11.08
N LYS A 108 -30.88 -26.58 10.73
CA LYS A 108 -32.23 -27.01 11.18
C LYS A 108 -32.66 -28.37 10.64
N ARG A 109 -32.21 -28.75 9.44
CA ARG A 109 -32.46 -30.07 8.85
C ARG A 109 -31.82 -31.20 9.67
N GLY A 110 -30.78 -30.88 10.43
CA GLY A 110 -30.01 -31.82 11.24
C GLY A 110 -29.11 -32.72 10.42
N ILE A 111 -28.51 -33.71 11.07
CA ILE A 111 -27.65 -34.71 10.42
C ILE A 111 -28.50 -35.57 9.50
N ARG A 112 -28.06 -35.74 8.24
CA ARG A 112 -28.75 -36.53 7.23
C ARG A 112 -27.75 -37.38 6.43
N PRO A 113 -28.06 -38.66 6.14
CA PRO A 113 -27.21 -39.47 5.28
C PRO A 113 -27.36 -39.05 3.81
N GLY A 114 -26.25 -38.94 3.09
CA GLY A 114 -26.25 -38.64 1.66
C GLY A 114 -26.41 -37.16 1.32
N LEU A 115 -26.48 -36.85 0.02
CA LEU A 115 -26.58 -35.49 -0.52
C LEU A 115 -28.05 -35.11 -0.72
N HIS A 116 -28.49 -34.05 -0.04
CA HIS A 116 -29.87 -33.56 -0.08
C HIS A 116 -30.03 -32.19 -0.74
N HIS A 117 -29.01 -31.33 -0.66
CA HIS A 117 -29.07 -29.97 -1.16
C HIS A 117 -27.70 -29.54 -1.66
N VAL A 118 -27.64 -28.96 -2.86
CA VAL A 118 -26.40 -28.43 -3.46
C VAL A 118 -26.50 -26.92 -3.51
N VAL A 119 -25.48 -26.25 -2.99
CA VAL A 119 -25.31 -24.80 -3.08
C VAL A 119 -24.16 -24.51 -4.01
N VAL A 120 -24.39 -23.70 -5.04
CA VAL A 120 -23.34 -23.19 -5.91
C VAL A 120 -23.07 -21.74 -5.53
N LEU A 121 -21.85 -21.46 -5.11
CA LEU A 121 -21.37 -20.15 -4.72
C LEU A 121 -20.49 -19.60 -5.85
N GLU A 122 -21.12 -18.87 -6.77
CA GLU A 122 -20.43 -18.14 -7.84
C GLU A 122 -19.72 -16.89 -7.29
N GLU A 123 -18.61 -16.52 -7.93
CA GLU A 123 -17.71 -15.44 -7.52
C GLU A 123 -17.46 -15.40 -6.00
N ALA A 124 -17.01 -16.55 -5.47
CA ALA A 124 -16.91 -16.79 -4.03
C ALA A 124 -15.96 -15.84 -3.30
N SER A 125 -15.06 -15.17 -4.02
CA SER A 125 -14.22 -14.08 -3.51
C SER A 125 -15.05 -12.95 -2.83
N ASN A 126 -16.30 -12.76 -3.24
CA ASN A 126 -17.21 -11.79 -2.62
C ASN A 126 -17.83 -12.25 -1.29
N LEU A 127 -17.88 -13.56 -1.04
CA LEU A 127 -18.40 -14.11 0.21
C LEU A 127 -17.26 -14.43 1.19
N VAL A 128 -16.10 -14.82 0.67
CA VAL A 128 -14.99 -15.38 1.44
C VAL A 128 -13.63 -14.90 0.91
N PRO A 129 -13.36 -13.58 0.92
CA PRO A 129 -12.07 -13.08 0.48
C PRO A 129 -10.97 -13.53 1.44
N GLU A 130 -9.79 -13.83 0.91
CA GLU A 130 -8.60 -14.16 1.72
C GLU A 130 -8.21 -13.03 2.68
N SER A 131 -8.51 -11.77 2.30
CA SER A 131 -8.16 -10.56 3.04
C SER A 131 -9.12 -10.19 4.19
N TYR A 132 -10.13 -11.01 4.52
CA TYR A 132 -10.95 -10.73 5.69
C TYR A 132 -10.08 -10.93 6.94
N THR A 133 -9.69 -9.81 7.58
CA THR A 133 -8.85 -9.80 8.78
C THR A 133 -9.51 -10.63 9.87
N ARG A 134 -8.95 -11.83 10.13
CA ARG A 134 -9.35 -12.69 11.24
C ARG A 134 -8.96 -12.00 12.53
N HIS A 135 -9.92 -11.49 13.29
CA HIS A 135 -9.66 -10.96 14.63
C HIS A 135 -9.58 -12.09 15.67
N SER A 136 -10.01 -13.31 15.32
CA SER A 136 -9.87 -14.53 16.10
C SER A 136 -9.92 -15.78 15.21
N ALA A 137 -9.38 -16.92 15.68
CA ALA A 137 -9.56 -18.24 15.06
C ALA A 137 -11.05 -18.70 15.03
N ALA A 138 -11.92 -18.01 15.77
CA ALA A 138 -13.37 -18.24 15.81
C ALA A 138 -14.16 -17.44 14.76
N ASP A 139 -13.55 -16.45 14.09
CA ASP A 139 -14.21 -15.63 13.06
C ASP A 139 -14.21 -16.37 11.71
N VAL A 140 -15.00 -17.44 11.65
CA VAL A 140 -15.23 -18.20 10.42
C VAL A 140 -16.41 -17.54 9.69
N THR A 141 -16.20 -17.15 8.44
CA THR A 141 -17.28 -16.61 7.60
C THR A 141 -18.38 -17.65 7.41
N THR A 142 -19.58 -17.19 7.02
CA THR A 142 -20.67 -18.13 6.72
C THR A 142 -20.29 -19.10 5.61
N GLY A 143 -19.56 -18.64 4.57
CA GLY A 143 -19.10 -19.48 3.48
C GLY A 143 -18.10 -20.56 3.92
N GLU A 144 -17.12 -20.23 4.75
CA GLU A 144 -16.20 -21.22 5.33
C GLU A 144 -16.94 -22.21 6.23
N SER A 145 -17.87 -21.72 7.06
CA SER A 145 -18.69 -22.56 7.94
C SER A 145 -19.54 -23.55 7.13
N MET A 146 -20.05 -23.14 5.97
CA MET A 146 -20.78 -24.01 5.06
C MET A 146 -19.93 -25.20 4.59
N VAL A 147 -18.70 -24.93 4.15
CA VAL A 147 -17.77 -25.96 3.66
C VAL A 147 -17.30 -26.88 4.79
N MET A 148 -17.00 -26.33 5.97
CA MET A 148 -16.48 -27.09 7.11
C MET A 148 -17.53 -27.96 7.80
N LEU A 149 -18.75 -27.43 8.03
CA LEU A 149 -19.70 -28.04 8.96
C LEU A 149 -20.85 -28.80 8.28
N GLN A 150 -21.22 -28.44 7.04
CA GLN A 150 -22.52 -28.86 6.50
C GLN A 150 -22.52 -30.19 5.76
N ARG A 151 -21.37 -30.84 5.60
CA ARG A 151 -21.27 -32.20 5.04
C ARG A 151 -22.17 -33.18 5.80
N ALA A 152 -22.19 -33.10 7.14
CA ALA A 152 -23.02 -33.96 7.99
C ALA A 152 -24.53 -33.71 7.81
N THR A 153 -24.93 -32.54 7.32
CA THR A 153 -26.34 -32.17 7.09
C THR A 153 -26.85 -32.56 5.69
N GLY A 154 -26.04 -33.27 4.92
CA GLY A 154 -26.30 -33.60 3.51
C GLY A 154 -26.26 -32.39 2.58
N GLN A 155 -25.51 -31.34 2.93
CA GLN A 155 -25.32 -30.18 2.08
C GLN A 155 -24.02 -30.31 1.29
N GLY A 156 -24.12 -30.32 -0.04
CA GLY A 156 -22.99 -30.16 -0.94
C GLY A 156 -22.78 -28.68 -1.25
N VAL A 157 -21.53 -28.25 -1.26
CA VAL A 157 -21.16 -26.87 -1.59
C VAL A 157 -20.18 -26.90 -2.75
N ILE A 158 -20.52 -26.21 -3.84
CA ILE A 158 -19.66 -25.97 -4.99
C ILE A 158 -19.25 -24.52 -4.91
N VAL A 159 -17.95 -24.27 -4.89
CA VAL A 159 -17.39 -22.92 -4.82
C VAL A 159 -16.72 -22.63 -6.16
N VAL A 160 -17.12 -21.53 -6.80
CA VAL A 160 -16.58 -21.10 -8.08
C VAL A 160 -15.94 -19.72 -7.88
N SER A 161 -14.68 -19.60 -8.30
CA SER A 161 -13.92 -18.36 -8.23
C SER A 161 -13.00 -18.26 -9.44
N THR A 162 -12.84 -17.06 -9.98
CA THR A 162 -11.97 -16.77 -11.12
C THR A 162 -10.49 -16.86 -10.75
N ARG A 163 -10.16 -16.47 -9.51
CA ARG A 163 -8.83 -16.59 -8.92
C ARG A 163 -8.89 -17.44 -7.64
N PRO A 164 -7.83 -18.17 -7.29
CA PRO A 164 -7.77 -18.94 -6.05
C PRO A 164 -7.44 -18.07 -4.81
N ASN A 165 -7.77 -16.77 -4.83
CA ASN A 165 -7.60 -15.81 -3.72
C ASN A 165 -8.78 -15.85 -2.72
N ILE A 166 -9.25 -17.06 -2.42
CA ILE A 166 -10.33 -17.33 -1.48
C ILE A 166 -9.75 -17.99 -0.24
N SER A 167 -10.51 -18.00 0.87
CA SER A 167 -10.01 -18.58 2.13
C SER A 167 -9.35 -19.95 1.95
N SER A 168 -8.15 -20.07 2.54
CA SER A 168 -7.40 -21.32 2.63
C SER A 168 -8.19 -22.46 3.28
N ASN A 169 -9.16 -22.13 4.15
CA ASN A 169 -10.07 -23.12 4.74
C ASN A 169 -10.96 -23.76 3.67
N ILE A 170 -11.43 -23.00 2.68
CA ILE A 170 -12.25 -23.54 1.59
C ILE A 170 -11.38 -24.38 0.66
N LEU A 171 -10.21 -23.88 0.27
CA LEU A 171 -9.28 -24.61 -0.60
C LEU A 171 -8.83 -25.94 0.05
N ALA A 172 -8.60 -25.95 1.36
CA ALA A 172 -8.21 -27.16 2.08
C ALA A 172 -9.37 -28.15 2.27
N ASN A 173 -10.58 -27.68 2.59
CA ASN A 173 -11.71 -28.55 2.95
C ASN A 173 -12.60 -28.96 1.75
N THR A 174 -12.31 -28.47 0.55
CA THR A 174 -12.95 -28.94 -0.69
C THR A 174 -12.30 -30.23 -1.19
N ALA A 175 -13.06 -31.31 -1.20
CA ALA A 175 -12.59 -32.64 -1.56
C ALA A 175 -12.21 -32.73 -3.05
N THR A 176 -13.10 -32.26 -3.93
CA THR A 176 -12.88 -32.23 -5.37
C THR A 176 -12.50 -30.83 -5.81
N LYS A 177 -11.44 -30.73 -6.62
CA LYS A 177 -10.97 -29.46 -7.19
C LYS A 177 -10.94 -29.58 -8.70
N ILE A 178 -11.50 -28.60 -9.39
CA ILE A 178 -11.49 -28.50 -10.84
C ILE A 178 -10.85 -27.16 -11.17
N THR A 179 -9.67 -27.21 -11.79
CA THR A 179 -8.87 -26.02 -12.04
C THR A 179 -8.68 -25.86 -13.54
N PHE A 180 -9.24 -24.79 -14.06
CA PHE A 180 -8.99 -24.34 -15.43
C PHE A 180 -7.64 -23.62 -15.50
N ARG A 181 -7.29 -23.09 -16.66
CA ARG A 181 -6.02 -22.36 -16.86
C ARG A 181 -5.79 -21.30 -15.77
N LEU A 182 -4.66 -21.40 -15.06
CA LEU A 182 -4.19 -20.43 -14.06
C LEU A 182 -2.79 -19.93 -14.45
N PRO A 183 -2.67 -18.81 -15.19
CA PRO A 183 -1.37 -18.33 -15.65
C PRO A 183 -0.53 -17.70 -14.54
N TYR A 184 -1.15 -16.99 -13.59
CA TYR A 184 -0.45 -16.22 -12.55
C TYR A 184 -0.48 -16.89 -11.18
N ASP A 185 -1.61 -17.51 -10.82
CA ASP A 185 -1.81 -18.15 -9.51
C ASP A 185 -1.59 -19.69 -9.56
N SER A 186 -0.75 -20.16 -10.50
CA SER A 186 -0.50 -21.60 -10.70
C SER A 186 0.04 -22.26 -9.44
N SER A 187 0.87 -21.55 -8.67
CA SER A 187 1.51 -22.05 -7.44
C SER A 187 0.48 -22.34 -6.35
N ILE A 188 -0.55 -21.51 -6.22
CA ILE A 188 -1.66 -21.72 -5.27
C ILE A 188 -2.48 -22.94 -5.73
N GLY A 189 -2.85 -23.00 -7.00
CA GLY A 189 -3.55 -24.16 -7.57
C GLY A 189 -2.77 -25.46 -7.40
N SER A 190 -1.47 -25.40 -7.70
CA SER A 190 -0.49 -26.48 -7.57
C SER A 190 -0.41 -27.03 -6.16
N LYS A 191 -0.23 -26.14 -5.16
CA LYS A 191 -0.19 -26.49 -3.74
C LYS A 191 -1.45 -27.24 -3.28
N TYR A 192 -2.64 -26.76 -3.65
CA TYR A 192 -3.90 -27.32 -3.17
C TYR A 192 -4.39 -28.55 -3.96
N MET A 193 -3.80 -28.82 -5.13
CA MET A 193 -4.04 -30.02 -5.94
C MET A 193 -2.90 -31.04 -5.85
N ALA A 194 -1.85 -30.74 -5.08
CA ALA A 194 -0.62 -31.53 -4.97
C ALA A 194 0.00 -31.85 -6.35
N LEU A 195 0.13 -30.82 -7.20
CA LEU A 195 0.75 -30.96 -8.52
C LEU A 195 2.27 -31.02 -8.42
N ASN A 196 2.91 -31.69 -9.38
CA ASN A 196 4.34 -31.57 -9.60
C ASN A 196 4.68 -30.33 -10.45
N ALA A 197 5.97 -29.99 -10.57
CA ALA A 197 6.41 -28.80 -11.29
C ALA A 197 5.98 -28.78 -12.77
N GLU A 198 6.00 -29.94 -13.44
CA GLU A 198 5.57 -30.06 -14.84
C GLU A 198 4.06 -29.83 -15.00
N GLN A 199 3.26 -30.37 -14.08
CA GLN A 199 1.80 -30.20 -14.05
C GLN A 199 1.41 -28.75 -13.72
N GLU A 200 2.17 -28.09 -12.84
CA GLU A 200 1.98 -26.67 -12.56
C GLU A 200 2.28 -25.82 -13.79
N GLU A 201 3.37 -26.09 -14.51
CA GLU A 201 3.69 -25.38 -15.75
C GLU A 201 2.64 -25.65 -16.83
N TYR A 202 2.13 -26.87 -16.91
CA TYR A 202 1.02 -27.23 -17.80
C TYR A 202 -0.27 -26.46 -17.45
N LEU A 203 -0.54 -26.22 -16.16
CA LEU A 203 -1.70 -25.46 -15.71
C LEU A 203 -1.73 -24.02 -16.24
N LYS A 204 -0.55 -23.40 -16.45
CA LYS A 204 -0.41 -22.05 -17.03
C LYS A 204 -0.80 -21.98 -18.51
N SER A 205 -0.56 -23.07 -19.25
CA SER A 205 -0.74 -23.17 -20.71
C SER A 205 -2.01 -23.92 -21.13
N LEU A 206 -2.83 -24.35 -20.15
CA LEU A 206 -4.01 -25.17 -20.36
C LEU A 206 -5.02 -24.50 -21.32
N LYS A 207 -5.56 -25.26 -22.28
CA LYS A 207 -6.48 -24.74 -23.31
C LYS A 207 -7.86 -24.45 -22.72
N CYS A 208 -8.55 -23.44 -23.28
CA CYS A 208 -9.95 -23.17 -22.96
C CYS A 208 -10.81 -24.42 -23.16
N GLY A 209 -11.71 -24.69 -22.20
CA GLY A 209 -12.54 -25.90 -22.21
C GLY A 209 -11.81 -27.16 -21.72
N ARG A 210 -10.59 -27.05 -21.22
CA ARG A 210 -9.90 -28.12 -20.50
C ARG A 210 -9.66 -27.72 -19.05
N ALA A 211 -9.56 -28.71 -18.16
CA ALA A 211 -9.27 -28.49 -16.74
C ALA A 211 -8.48 -29.66 -16.16
N LEU A 212 -7.67 -29.39 -15.14
CA LEU A 212 -7.16 -30.43 -14.25
C LEU A 212 -8.19 -30.71 -13.16
N ILE A 213 -8.45 -31.98 -12.88
CA ILE A 213 -9.32 -32.41 -11.80
C ILE A 213 -8.53 -33.22 -10.78
N HIS A 214 -8.73 -32.86 -9.52
CA HIS A 214 -8.26 -33.59 -8.36
C HIS A 214 -9.47 -34.13 -7.59
N VAL A 215 -9.50 -35.44 -7.37
CA VAL A 215 -10.54 -36.15 -6.61
C VAL A 215 -9.84 -36.96 -5.52
N PRO A 216 -10.41 -37.09 -4.31
CA PRO A 216 -9.80 -37.90 -3.27
C PRO A 216 -9.54 -39.33 -3.75
N SER A 217 -8.37 -39.86 -3.43
CA SER A 217 -7.93 -41.23 -3.81
C SER A 217 -7.60 -41.44 -5.29
N SER A 218 -7.46 -40.37 -6.08
CA SER A 218 -7.00 -40.40 -7.46
C SER A 218 -5.79 -39.48 -7.64
N SER A 219 -4.91 -39.82 -8.58
CA SER A 219 -3.96 -38.84 -9.12
C SER A 219 -4.74 -37.75 -9.86
N THR A 220 -4.15 -36.55 -9.97
CA THR A 220 -4.71 -35.47 -10.77
C THR A 220 -4.67 -35.85 -12.25
N PHE A 221 -5.79 -35.68 -12.95
CA PHE A 221 -5.89 -35.95 -14.39
C PHE A 221 -6.59 -34.79 -15.12
N GLU A 222 -6.45 -34.77 -16.44
CA GLU A 222 -7.06 -33.74 -17.29
C GLU A 222 -8.45 -34.17 -17.76
N ILE A 223 -9.38 -33.22 -17.81
CA ILE A 223 -10.71 -33.37 -18.41
C ILE A 223 -10.95 -32.33 -19.49
N ALA A 224 -11.78 -32.67 -20.46
CA ALA A 224 -12.32 -31.74 -21.45
C ALA A 224 -13.80 -31.49 -21.17
N THR A 225 -14.18 -30.22 -21.07
CA THR A 225 -15.57 -29.82 -20.89
C THR A 225 -16.28 -29.73 -22.24
N ARG A 226 -17.56 -30.09 -22.26
CA ARG A 226 -18.42 -29.85 -23.43
C ARG A 226 -18.94 -28.43 -23.36
N LEU A 227 -19.01 -27.75 -24.49
CA LEU A 227 -19.64 -26.44 -24.59
C LEU A 227 -21.10 -26.56 -24.15
N PHE A 228 -21.51 -25.72 -23.19
CA PHE A 228 -22.91 -25.64 -22.81
C PHE A 228 -23.67 -24.88 -23.90
N VAL A 229 -24.43 -25.60 -24.72
CA VAL A 229 -25.37 -25.00 -25.67
C VAL A 229 -26.70 -24.85 -24.92
N PRO A 230 -27.14 -23.63 -24.61
CA PRO A 230 -28.44 -23.43 -23.96
C PRO A 230 -29.50 -23.99 -24.90
N MET A 231 -30.33 -24.93 -24.40
CA MET A 231 -31.46 -25.43 -25.18
C MET A 231 -32.41 -24.27 -25.45
N SER A 232 -32.35 -23.71 -26.66
CA SER A 232 -33.32 -22.74 -27.15
C SER A 232 -34.66 -23.45 -27.36
N GLY A 233 -35.51 -23.40 -26.34
CA GLY A 233 -36.97 -23.46 -26.43
C GLY A 233 -37.61 -24.60 -27.22
N THR A 234 -37.88 -25.73 -26.57
CA THR A 234 -39.18 -26.40 -26.78
C THR A 234 -40.20 -25.71 -25.88
N SER A 235 -40.87 -24.69 -26.41
CA SER A 235 -42.13 -24.21 -25.87
C SER A 235 -43.14 -25.35 -25.82
N GLY A 236 -43.81 -25.51 -24.68
CA GLY A 236 -44.75 -26.59 -24.44
C GLY A 236 -45.80 -26.76 -25.52
N LYS A 237 -45.99 -28.02 -25.92
CA LYS A 237 -47.29 -28.58 -26.25
C LYS A 237 -47.44 -29.88 -25.49
N ASP A 238 -48.59 -30.00 -24.83
CA ASP A 238 -49.04 -31.17 -24.11
C ASP A 238 -48.97 -32.46 -24.94
N ALA A 239 -48.53 -33.54 -24.32
CA ALA A 239 -48.95 -34.93 -24.60
C ALA A 239 -48.44 -35.78 -23.41
N LYS A 240 -49.29 -36.07 -22.43
CA LYS A 240 -50.04 -37.33 -22.29
C LYS A 240 -49.22 -38.60 -22.51
N GLU A 241 -49.28 -39.44 -21.47
CA GLU A 241 -48.99 -40.86 -21.39
C GLU A 241 -48.91 -41.62 -22.71
N ALA A 242 -47.83 -42.38 -22.89
CA ALA A 242 -47.92 -43.75 -23.39
C ALA A 242 -46.72 -44.56 -22.92
N VAL A 243 -47.03 -45.60 -22.14
CA VAL A 243 -46.25 -46.81 -21.93
C VAL A 243 -45.92 -47.44 -23.28
N THR A 244 -44.68 -47.89 -23.50
CA THR A 244 -44.40 -49.17 -24.17
C THR A 244 -42.93 -49.58 -24.03
N GLU A 245 -42.79 -50.87 -23.73
CA GLU A 245 -41.60 -51.69 -23.67
C GLU A 245 -40.89 -51.78 -25.04
N GLY A 246 -39.60 -52.14 -25.06
CA GLY A 246 -38.96 -52.58 -26.30
C GLY A 246 -37.44 -52.61 -26.24
N CYS A 247 -36.90 -53.80 -26.48
CA CYS A 247 -35.52 -54.24 -26.27
C CYS A 247 -34.69 -54.22 -27.57
N GLU A 248 -33.36 -54.43 -27.41
CA GLU A 248 -32.39 -54.96 -28.41
C GLU A 248 -31.95 -54.03 -29.57
N LYS A 249 -30.76 -54.13 -30.19
CA LYS A 249 -29.38 -54.61 -29.98
C LYS A 249 -28.62 -54.22 -31.29
N ALA A 250 -27.28 -54.24 -31.23
CA ALA A 250 -26.34 -54.36 -32.36
C ALA A 250 -26.13 -53.08 -33.23
N GLU A 251 -24.97 -52.78 -33.83
CA GLU A 251 -23.60 -53.30 -33.81
C GLU A 251 -22.69 -52.25 -34.50
N LEU A 252 -21.39 -52.42 -34.23
CA LEU A 252 -20.15 -51.89 -34.80
C LEU A 252 -20.09 -51.11 -36.15
N ASN A 253 -19.19 -50.11 -36.11
CA ASN A 253 -18.18 -49.71 -37.11
C ASN A 253 -18.59 -49.09 -38.45
N THR A 254 -18.15 -47.85 -38.70
CA THR A 254 -17.03 -47.59 -39.65
C THR A 254 -16.59 -46.11 -39.64
N VAL A 255 -15.27 -45.93 -39.71
CA VAL A 255 -14.54 -44.67 -39.91
C VAL A 255 -14.47 -44.37 -41.40
N VAL A 256 -14.94 -43.20 -41.86
CA VAL A 256 -14.40 -42.51 -43.07
C VAL A 256 -14.58 -40.99 -42.93
N HIS A 257 -13.53 -40.28 -43.30
CA HIS A 257 -13.30 -38.84 -43.31
C HIS A 257 -14.40 -37.98 -43.97
N GLY A 258 -14.68 -36.83 -43.33
CA GLY A 258 -15.26 -35.65 -43.94
C GLY A 258 -14.52 -34.40 -43.45
N THR A 259 -13.58 -33.91 -44.24
CA THR A 259 -12.93 -32.61 -44.06
C THR A 259 -13.96 -31.49 -44.13
N CYS A 260 -14.12 -30.74 -43.03
CA CYS A 260 -14.88 -29.49 -43.03
C CYS A 260 -13.92 -28.33 -42.73
N THR A 261 -13.62 -27.57 -43.78
CA THR A 261 -12.87 -26.32 -43.76
C THR A 261 -13.63 -25.27 -42.94
N ILE A 262 -13.15 -24.98 -41.73
CA ILE A 262 -13.63 -23.85 -40.92
C ILE A 262 -12.73 -22.65 -41.20
N THR A 263 -13.31 -21.66 -41.87
CA THR A 263 -12.79 -20.30 -42.00
C THR A 263 -12.57 -19.68 -40.62
N LYS A 264 -11.31 -19.33 -40.30
CA LYS A 264 -10.94 -18.56 -39.10
C LYS A 264 -11.53 -17.14 -39.18
N PRO A 265 -12.22 -16.63 -38.15
CA PRO A 265 -12.30 -15.19 -37.93
C PRO A 265 -11.00 -14.74 -37.25
N LYS A 266 -10.15 -14.00 -37.98
CA LYS A 266 -9.04 -13.23 -37.40
C LYS A 266 -9.62 -12.02 -36.68
N GLY A 267 -9.84 -12.13 -35.37
CA GLY A 267 -9.82 -10.99 -34.46
C GLY A 267 -8.49 -11.01 -33.73
N VAL A 268 -7.50 -10.26 -34.21
CA VAL A 268 -6.26 -10.02 -33.47
C VAL A 268 -6.58 -8.88 -32.51
N VAL A 269 -6.82 -9.21 -31.23
CA VAL A 269 -6.76 -8.23 -30.15
C VAL A 269 -5.29 -7.99 -29.91
N PHE A 270 -4.77 -6.83 -30.34
CA PHE A 270 -3.40 -6.42 -30.04
C PHE A 270 -3.33 -6.05 -28.55
N ASP A 271 -2.77 -6.94 -27.74
CA ASP A 271 -2.42 -6.66 -26.35
C ASP A 271 -1.09 -5.87 -26.31
N ARG A 272 -1.17 -4.59 -26.69
CA ARG A 272 -0.02 -3.67 -26.68
C ARG A 272 0.64 -3.57 -25.30
N LEU A 273 -0.16 -3.57 -24.24
CA LEU A 273 0.33 -3.54 -22.86
C LEU A 273 1.06 -4.84 -22.49
N GLY A 274 0.52 -5.99 -22.88
CA GLY A 274 1.16 -7.28 -22.65
C GLY A 274 2.52 -7.42 -23.35
N GLU A 275 2.67 -6.89 -24.56
CA GLU A 275 3.94 -6.92 -25.30
C GLU A 275 5.02 -6.06 -24.62
N LEU A 276 4.65 -4.87 -24.14
CA LEU A 276 5.55 -3.97 -23.42
C LEU A 276 5.92 -4.51 -22.03
N ALA A 277 4.95 -5.08 -21.32
CA ALA A 277 5.19 -5.79 -20.06
C ALA A 277 6.26 -6.88 -20.23
N ASN A 278 6.18 -7.66 -21.31
CA ASN A 278 7.17 -8.68 -21.62
C ASN A 278 8.56 -8.07 -21.91
N HIS A 279 8.64 -6.90 -22.54
CA HIS A 279 9.92 -6.21 -22.76
C HIS A 279 10.55 -5.70 -21.46
N VAL A 280 9.77 -5.16 -20.53
CA VAL A 280 10.27 -4.74 -19.21
C VAL A 280 10.77 -5.95 -18.42
N VAL A 281 10.03 -7.05 -18.42
CA VAL A 281 10.44 -8.30 -17.76
C VAL A 281 11.70 -8.88 -18.42
N ALA A 282 11.81 -8.89 -19.75
CA ALA A 282 13.00 -9.35 -20.46
C ALA A 282 14.21 -8.46 -20.20
N PHE A 283 14.01 -7.14 -20.09
CA PHE A 283 15.05 -6.19 -19.72
C PHE A 283 15.58 -6.47 -18.30
N LEU A 284 14.69 -6.65 -17.32
CA LEU A 284 15.07 -7.03 -15.96
C LEU A 284 15.73 -8.41 -15.89
N ALA A 285 15.31 -9.37 -16.73
CA ALA A 285 15.97 -10.66 -16.84
C ALA A 285 17.42 -10.55 -17.36
N SER A 286 17.72 -9.52 -18.17
CA SER A 286 19.05 -9.30 -18.74
C SER A 286 19.99 -8.48 -17.85
N ARG A 287 19.45 -7.61 -16.99
CA ARG A 287 20.21 -6.67 -16.17
C ARG A 287 20.13 -6.92 -14.67
N ASP A 288 19.37 -7.94 -14.26
CA ASP A 288 19.02 -8.30 -12.88
C ASP A 288 18.18 -7.26 -12.12
N MET A 289 18.46 -5.96 -12.31
CA MET A 289 17.73 -4.83 -11.76
C MET A 289 17.66 -3.63 -12.72
N ALA A 290 16.72 -2.72 -12.47
CA ALA A 290 16.64 -1.41 -13.12
C ALA A 290 16.05 -0.36 -12.20
N THR A 291 16.43 0.89 -12.39
CA THR A 291 15.79 2.06 -11.78
C THR A 291 14.52 2.46 -12.53
N GLU A 292 13.67 3.28 -11.92
CA GLU A 292 12.46 3.79 -12.58
C GLU A 292 12.80 4.56 -13.87
N ILE A 293 13.86 5.36 -13.83
CA ILE A 293 14.33 6.17 -14.96
C ILE A 293 14.75 5.27 -16.13
N GLU A 294 15.42 4.16 -15.86
CA GLU A 294 15.84 3.20 -16.89
C GLU A 294 14.64 2.48 -17.51
N ILE A 295 13.66 2.08 -16.71
CA ILE A 295 12.42 1.46 -17.22
C ILE A 295 11.63 2.48 -18.05
N ARG A 296 11.53 3.73 -17.59
CA ARG A 296 10.88 4.82 -18.33
C ARG A 296 11.58 5.07 -19.67
N SER A 297 12.91 5.13 -19.66
CA SER A 297 13.73 5.29 -20.87
C SER A 297 13.54 4.14 -21.85
N LEU A 298 13.49 2.90 -21.37
CA LEU A 298 13.21 1.72 -22.20
C LEU A 298 11.83 1.82 -22.86
N LEU A 299 10.79 2.12 -22.07
CA LEU A 299 9.42 2.20 -22.58
C LEU A 299 9.24 3.33 -23.60
N MET A 300 9.85 4.50 -23.36
CA MET A 300 9.84 5.60 -24.33
C MET A 300 10.62 5.28 -25.61
N THR A 301 11.66 4.43 -25.52
CA THR A 301 12.42 3.97 -26.70
C THR A 301 11.60 2.98 -27.54
N LEU A 302 10.80 2.12 -26.89
CA LEU A 302 9.95 1.14 -27.56
C LEU A 302 8.72 1.78 -28.21
N ASP A 303 8.14 2.81 -27.58
CA ASP A 303 7.05 3.59 -28.16
C ASP A 303 7.08 5.04 -27.65
N SER A 304 7.35 5.97 -28.56
CA SER A 304 7.45 7.40 -28.26
C SER A 304 6.08 8.09 -28.06
N GLN A 305 4.96 7.37 -28.22
CA GLN A 305 3.61 7.93 -28.08
C GLN A 305 3.09 7.92 -26.64
N PHE A 306 3.78 7.27 -25.70
CA PHE A 306 3.34 7.20 -24.31
C PHE A 306 3.46 8.54 -23.59
N ALA A 307 2.40 8.92 -22.89
CA ALA A 307 2.48 9.96 -21.87
C ALA A 307 3.16 9.39 -20.61
N GLU A 308 3.78 10.25 -19.80
CA GLU A 308 4.44 9.82 -18.57
C GLU A 308 3.50 9.10 -17.60
N ASN A 309 2.22 9.49 -17.59
CA ASN A 309 1.19 8.86 -16.76
C ASN A 309 0.93 7.40 -17.15
N ASP A 310 0.98 7.08 -18.45
CA ASP A 310 0.75 5.72 -18.95
C ASP A 310 1.91 4.80 -18.51
N ILE A 311 3.14 5.33 -18.49
CA ILE A 311 4.33 4.59 -18.05
C ILE A 311 4.24 4.28 -16.56
N ALA A 312 3.85 5.26 -15.74
CA ALA A 312 3.65 5.05 -14.31
C ALA A 312 2.55 4.02 -14.04
N GLU A 313 1.46 4.04 -14.81
CA GLU A 313 0.39 3.03 -14.72
C GLU A 313 0.87 1.63 -15.10
N ILE A 314 1.66 1.49 -16.17
CA ILE A 314 2.27 0.21 -16.58
C ILE A 314 3.20 -0.34 -15.47
N ILE A 315 4.08 0.50 -14.92
CA ILE A 315 4.98 0.08 -13.83
C ILE A 315 4.17 -0.32 -12.60
N ARG A 316 3.15 0.45 -12.24
CA ARG A 316 2.24 0.16 -11.12
C ARG A 316 1.51 -1.16 -11.32
N ASP A 317 1.04 -1.43 -12.53
CA ASP A 317 0.37 -2.68 -12.89
C ASP A 317 1.35 -3.85 -12.81
N LEU A 318 2.56 -3.74 -13.36
CA LEU A 318 3.58 -4.79 -13.28
C LEU A 318 3.95 -5.16 -11.84
N VAL A 319 4.07 -4.15 -10.96
CA VAL A 319 4.32 -4.36 -9.52
C VAL A 319 3.09 -4.97 -8.84
N SER A 320 1.89 -4.49 -9.16
CA SER A 320 0.63 -4.99 -8.58
C SER A 320 0.34 -6.44 -8.96
N LEU A 321 0.69 -6.80 -10.21
CA LEU A 321 0.61 -8.15 -10.76
C LEU A 321 1.74 -9.06 -10.23
N GLY A 322 2.76 -8.51 -9.55
CA GLY A 322 3.91 -9.24 -9.06
C GLY A 322 4.83 -9.77 -10.17
N ALA A 323 4.73 -9.22 -11.39
CA ALA A 323 5.61 -9.55 -12.49
C ALA A 323 7.03 -8.99 -12.28
N ILE A 324 7.12 -7.86 -11.58
CA ILE A 324 8.36 -7.24 -11.12
C ILE A 324 8.21 -6.91 -9.63
N ALA A 325 9.29 -7.05 -8.88
CA ALA A 325 9.38 -6.63 -7.49
C ALA A 325 9.97 -5.23 -7.40
N ARG A 326 9.51 -4.44 -6.43
CA ARG A 326 9.95 -3.05 -6.21
C ARG A 326 10.48 -2.91 -4.79
N GLU A 327 11.72 -2.46 -4.66
CA GLU A 327 12.39 -2.22 -3.39
C GLU A 327 12.75 -0.75 -3.23
N ALA A 328 12.41 -0.17 -2.07
CA ALA A 328 12.79 1.18 -1.73
C ALA A 328 14.26 1.25 -1.28
N LEU A 329 15.07 2.07 -1.95
CA LEU A 329 16.48 2.25 -1.66
C LEU A 329 16.93 3.66 -2.06
N SER A 330 17.44 4.41 -1.09
CA SER A 330 17.85 5.81 -1.25
C SER A 330 19.16 6.04 -2.01
N LEU A 331 19.84 4.96 -2.40
CA LEU A 331 21.09 5.02 -3.15
C LEU A 331 20.87 5.18 -4.67
N VAL A 332 19.62 5.07 -5.14
CA VAL A 332 19.28 5.20 -6.55
C VAL A 332 18.37 6.42 -6.81
N PRO A 333 18.54 7.10 -7.95
CA PRO A 333 17.62 8.15 -8.39
C PRO A 333 16.18 7.63 -8.46
N GLY A 334 15.24 8.39 -7.90
CA GLY A 334 13.83 7.99 -7.78
C GLY A 334 13.55 7.09 -6.58
N GLY A 335 14.56 6.64 -5.82
CA GLY A 335 14.37 5.95 -4.55
C GLY A 335 13.87 4.50 -4.64
N PHE A 336 13.73 3.95 -5.86
CA PHE A 336 13.23 2.60 -6.09
C PHE A 336 14.09 1.80 -7.07
N VAL A 337 14.28 0.53 -6.73
CA VAL A 337 14.90 -0.48 -7.59
C VAL A 337 13.83 -1.51 -7.96
N PHE A 338 13.74 -1.83 -9.24
CA PHE A 338 12.85 -2.83 -9.78
C PHE A 338 13.64 -4.07 -10.19
N THR A 339 13.12 -5.25 -9.88
CA THR A 339 13.78 -6.54 -10.10
C THR A 339 12.77 -7.59 -10.51
N LEU A 340 13.24 -8.76 -10.92
CA LEU A 340 12.37 -9.93 -10.97
C LEU A 340 12.10 -10.45 -9.55
N PRO A 341 10.90 -11.01 -9.29
CA PRO A 341 10.57 -11.58 -7.99
C PRO A 341 11.59 -12.61 -7.52
N GLY A 342 12.00 -12.53 -6.26
CA GLY A 342 13.01 -13.39 -5.64
C GLY A 342 14.46 -12.89 -5.76
N ARG A 343 14.71 -11.79 -6.48
CA ARG A 343 16.04 -11.15 -6.60
C ARG A 343 16.16 -9.83 -5.85
N GLU A 344 15.18 -9.51 -5.00
CA GLU A 344 15.07 -8.23 -4.32
C GLU A 344 16.29 -7.93 -3.43
N LEU A 345 16.70 -8.93 -2.65
CA LEU A 345 17.79 -8.81 -1.69
C LEU A 345 19.15 -8.74 -2.37
N GLU A 346 19.33 -9.48 -3.46
CA GLU A 346 20.54 -9.48 -4.27
C GLU A 346 20.72 -8.12 -4.95
N ALA A 347 19.67 -7.58 -5.55
CA ALA A 347 19.72 -6.26 -6.17
C ALA A 347 20.00 -5.14 -5.15
N VAL A 348 19.38 -5.18 -3.97
CA VAL A 348 19.68 -4.20 -2.91
C VAL A 348 21.15 -4.28 -2.50
N LYS A 349 21.69 -5.49 -2.36
CA LYS A 349 23.10 -5.72 -2.03
C LYS A 349 24.02 -5.20 -3.13
N ASP A 350 23.70 -5.47 -4.40
CA ASP A 350 24.49 -5.03 -5.55
C ASP A 350 24.48 -3.51 -5.71
N VAL A 351 23.35 -2.85 -5.49
CA VAL A 351 23.28 -1.38 -5.51
C VAL A 351 24.13 -0.75 -4.41
N ILE A 352 24.07 -1.31 -3.19
CA ILE A 352 24.91 -0.82 -2.08
C ILE A 352 26.39 -1.00 -2.43
N MET A 353 26.78 -2.16 -2.95
CA MET A 353 28.16 -2.42 -3.36
C MET A 353 28.61 -1.49 -4.48
N ASP A 354 27.81 -1.35 -5.53
CA ASP A 354 28.15 -0.52 -6.68
C ASP A 354 28.25 0.96 -6.30
N TYR A 355 27.39 1.44 -5.39
CA TYR A 355 27.53 2.78 -4.81
C TYR A 355 28.87 2.95 -4.10
N MET A 356 29.25 1.99 -3.24
CA MET A 356 30.52 2.05 -2.51
C MET A 356 31.74 1.97 -3.45
N ILE A 357 31.71 1.06 -4.43
CA ILE A 357 32.78 0.88 -5.42
C ILE A 357 32.96 2.15 -6.25
N ARG A 358 31.86 2.71 -6.80
CA ARG A 358 31.93 3.97 -7.58
C ARG A 358 32.54 5.11 -6.77
N ARG A 359 32.25 5.17 -5.46
CA ARG A 359 32.85 6.18 -4.56
C ARG A 359 34.32 5.91 -4.27
N LEU A 360 34.70 4.65 -4.04
CA LEU A 360 36.10 4.27 -3.85
C LEU A 360 36.92 4.52 -5.13
N ASP A 361 36.41 4.18 -6.31
CA ASP A 361 37.08 4.41 -7.60
C ASP A 361 37.25 5.89 -7.94
N SER A 362 36.32 6.74 -7.47
CA SER A 362 36.44 8.20 -7.62
C SER A 362 37.66 8.77 -6.89
N VAL A 363 38.19 8.04 -5.92
CA VAL A 363 39.42 8.34 -5.19
C VAL A 363 40.54 7.44 -5.72
N HIS A 364 41.38 7.98 -6.60
CA HIS A 364 42.35 7.19 -7.36
C HIS A 364 43.20 6.18 -6.55
N ASN A 365 43.36 4.98 -7.11
CA ASN A 365 44.27 3.88 -6.69
C ASN A 365 43.96 3.18 -5.34
N PHE A 366 42.69 2.99 -4.99
CA PHE A 366 42.32 2.16 -3.83
C PHE A 366 42.17 0.68 -4.23
N GLU A 367 42.98 -0.23 -3.68
CA GLU A 367 42.85 -1.68 -3.93
C GLU A 367 41.73 -2.27 -3.07
N TYR A 368 40.79 -2.96 -3.71
CA TYR A 368 39.73 -3.71 -3.04
C TYR A 368 39.53 -5.08 -3.68
N GLN A 369 39.05 -6.04 -2.87
CA GLN A 369 38.73 -7.40 -3.31
C GLN A 369 37.24 -7.67 -3.06
N LYS A 370 36.53 -8.04 -4.13
CA LYS A 370 35.14 -8.54 -4.06
C LYS A 370 35.15 -10.02 -3.71
N LEU A 371 34.30 -10.42 -2.77
CA LEU A 371 34.13 -11.81 -2.33
C LEU A 371 32.73 -12.30 -2.67
N ASP A 372 32.64 -13.48 -3.28
CA ASP A 372 31.38 -14.08 -3.75
C ASP A 372 30.68 -14.96 -2.69
N SER A 373 31.19 -15.01 -1.45
CA SER A 373 30.72 -15.91 -0.39
C SER A 373 29.77 -15.25 0.63
N ASN A 374 29.12 -16.08 1.45
CA ASN A 374 28.22 -15.68 2.56
C ASN A 374 28.88 -14.85 3.68
N GLY A 375 30.18 -14.53 3.57
CA GLY A 375 30.94 -13.72 4.51
C GLY A 375 30.95 -12.23 4.13
N ALA A 376 32.03 -11.52 4.46
CA ALA A 376 32.23 -10.14 4.03
C ALA A 376 32.21 -10.03 2.49
N GLN A 377 31.54 -9.02 1.95
CA GLN A 377 31.34 -8.86 0.51
C GLN A 377 32.47 -8.07 -0.16
N LEU A 378 33.09 -7.16 0.59
CA LEU A 378 34.12 -6.25 0.09
C LEU A 378 35.22 -6.11 1.14
N ILE A 379 36.46 -6.36 0.74
CA ILE A 379 37.64 -6.04 1.56
C ILE A 379 38.31 -4.82 0.94
N ALA A 380 38.48 -3.78 1.74
CA ALA A 380 39.04 -2.50 1.36
C ALA A 380 40.18 -2.16 2.36
N GLY A 381 41.43 -2.43 1.95
CA GLY A 381 42.59 -2.33 2.85
C GLY A 381 42.48 -3.29 4.05
N ASN A 382 42.50 -2.73 5.26
CA ASN A 382 42.34 -3.47 6.53
C ASN A 382 40.89 -3.49 7.05
N HIS A 383 39.92 -3.15 6.21
CA HIS A 383 38.50 -3.15 6.57
C HIS A 383 37.75 -4.20 5.75
N ALA A 384 36.85 -4.92 6.41
CA ALA A 384 35.87 -5.78 5.75
C ALA A 384 34.50 -5.13 5.82
N ILE A 385 33.70 -5.28 4.76
CA ILE A 385 32.35 -4.74 4.69
C ILE A 385 31.36 -5.89 4.54
N LEU A 386 30.41 -5.94 5.47
CA LEU A 386 29.29 -6.88 5.48
C LEU A 386 27.99 -6.12 5.20
N ILE A 387 27.31 -6.42 4.10
CA ILE A 387 26.05 -5.82 3.70
C ILE A 387 24.90 -6.75 4.07
N LEU A 388 23.98 -6.23 4.88
CA LEU A 388 22.76 -6.91 5.29
C LEU A 388 21.58 -6.28 4.52
N PRO A 389 21.17 -6.86 3.36
CA PRO A 389 20.12 -6.28 2.52
C PRO A 389 18.71 -6.42 3.11
N ASN A 390 18.55 -7.27 4.13
CA ASN A 390 17.28 -7.53 4.79
C ASN A 390 16.87 -6.38 5.72
N HIS A 391 15.56 -6.09 5.76
CA HIS A 391 14.97 -5.31 6.85
C HIS A 391 15.09 -6.09 8.16
N LEU A 392 15.87 -5.59 9.12
CA LEU A 392 16.06 -6.27 10.41
C LEU A 392 14.75 -6.29 11.20
N LYS A 393 14.24 -7.49 11.46
CA LYS A 393 13.12 -7.73 12.38
C LYS A 393 13.67 -7.99 13.77
N ALA A 394 12.93 -7.64 14.82
CA ALA A 394 13.35 -7.91 16.20
C ALA A 394 13.68 -9.41 16.43
N SER A 395 12.96 -10.31 15.76
CA SER A 395 13.17 -11.76 15.83
C SER A 395 14.42 -12.26 15.09
N SER A 396 15.01 -11.46 14.18
CA SER A 396 16.19 -11.86 13.41
C SER A 396 17.50 -11.27 13.95
N ILE A 397 17.44 -10.40 14.96
CA ILE A 397 18.62 -9.71 15.51
C ILE A 397 19.63 -10.69 16.07
N GLU A 398 19.21 -11.69 16.84
CA GLU A 398 20.13 -12.70 17.42
C GLU A 398 20.83 -13.51 16.32
N SER A 399 20.08 -13.91 15.28
CA SER A 399 20.64 -14.60 14.12
C SER A 399 21.66 -13.73 13.37
N VAL A 400 21.42 -12.43 13.30
CA VAL A 400 22.30 -11.46 12.62
C VAL A 400 23.56 -11.21 13.43
N LEU A 401 23.46 -11.09 14.76
CA LEU A 401 24.63 -11.04 15.63
C LEU A 401 25.48 -12.32 15.52
N GLY A 402 24.83 -13.48 15.41
CA GLY A 402 25.52 -14.74 15.13
C GLY A 402 26.26 -14.73 13.79
N GLN A 403 25.64 -14.18 12.73
CA GLN A 403 26.29 -14.02 11.41
C GLN A 403 27.48 -13.05 11.47
N ILE A 404 27.36 -11.93 12.20
CA ILE A 404 28.46 -10.98 12.39
C ILE A 404 29.61 -11.65 13.13
N GLY A 405 29.32 -12.41 14.20
CA GLY A 405 30.33 -13.17 14.94
C GLY A 405 31.03 -14.23 14.10
N ALA A 406 30.27 -14.98 13.29
CA ALA A 406 30.82 -15.95 12.35
C ALA A 406 31.72 -15.27 11.31
N CYS A 407 31.26 -14.17 10.72
CA CYS A 407 32.05 -13.39 9.77
C CYS A 407 33.35 -12.90 10.43
N MET A 408 33.31 -12.36 11.65
CA MET A 408 34.51 -11.94 12.37
C MET A 408 35.50 -13.08 12.61
N SER A 409 35.00 -14.29 12.90
CA SER A 409 35.85 -15.47 13.11
C SER A 409 36.50 -15.99 11.82
N GLU A 410 35.88 -15.74 10.67
CA GLU A 410 36.41 -16.11 9.35
C GLU A 410 37.42 -15.08 8.84
N LEU A 411 37.30 -13.82 9.26
CA LEU A 411 38.21 -12.74 8.88
C LEU A 411 39.53 -12.91 9.65
N GLY A 412 40.60 -13.23 8.93
CA GLY A 412 41.94 -13.44 9.52
C GLY A 412 42.56 -12.16 10.12
N ASN A 413 43.71 -12.30 10.79
CA ASN A 413 44.41 -11.25 11.55
C ASN A 413 44.80 -9.96 10.78
N ASN A 414 44.55 -9.90 9.46
CA ASN A 414 44.88 -8.75 8.61
C ASN A 414 43.74 -7.72 8.53
N ILE A 415 42.59 -7.98 9.16
CA ILE A 415 41.40 -7.12 9.11
C ILE A 415 41.15 -6.54 10.51
N ASN A 416 41.26 -5.21 10.63
CA ASN A 416 41.20 -4.52 11.92
C ASN A 416 39.78 -4.06 12.28
N LYS A 417 38.89 -3.93 11.30
CA LYS A 417 37.54 -3.38 11.49
C LYS A 417 36.55 -4.02 10.51
N LEU A 418 35.41 -4.46 11.02
CA LEU A 418 34.27 -4.96 10.24
C LEU A 418 33.19 -3.90 10.19
N VAL A 419 32.91 -3.36 9.01
CA VAL A 419 31.82 -2.42 8.77
C VAL A 419 30.57 -3.19 8.36
N VAL A 420 29.52 -3.13 9.17
CA VAL A 420 28.23 -3.77 8.88
C VAL A 420 27.26 -2.71 8.34
N VAL A 421 26.89 -2.84 7.08
CA VAL A 421 25.93 -1.97 6.40
C VAL A 421 24.54 -2.58 6.51
N VAL A 422 23.61 -1.84 7.13
CA VAL A 422 22.24 -2.30 7.39
C VAL A 422 21.24 -1.45 6.64
N ARG A 423 20.21 -2.08 6.07
CA ARG A 423 19.07 -1.37 5.50
C ARG A 423 18.21 -0.73 6.61
N GLY A 424 18.20 0.61 6.65
CA GLY A 424 17.38 1.42 7.57
C GLY A 424 18.11 1.97 8.82
N SER A 425 17.77 3.21 9.22
CA SER A 425 18.38 3.94 10.36
C SER A 425 18.08 3.27 11.71
N ILE A 426 16.81 2.97 11.97
CA ILE A 426 16.36 2.37 13.25
C ILE A 426 16.99 0.99 13.46
N ALA A 427 17.07 0.20 12.39
CA ALA A 427 17.68 -1.12 12.38
C ALA A 427 19.18 -1.03 12.72
N ALA A 428 19.90 -0.09 12.08
CA ALA A 428 21.31 0.17 12.36
C ALA A 428 21.53 0.66 13.80
N ALA A 429 20.70 1.58 14.31
CA ALA A 429 20.83 2.11 15.67
C ALA A 429 20.63 1.01 16.74
N LYS A 430 19.62 0.16 16.57
CA LYS A 430 19.34 -0.93 17.50
C LYS A 430 20.43 -2.01 17.47
N LEU A 431 20.97 -2.32 16.29
CA LEU A 431 22.07 -3.27 16.19
C LEU A 431 23.35 -2.69 16.80
N ARG A 432 23.61 -1.39 16.61
CA ARG A 432 24.73 -0.66 17.25
C ARG A 432 24.67 -0.70 18.77
N GLU A 433 23.49 -0.45 19.36
CA GLU A 433 23.28 -0.55 20.82
C GLU A 433 23.65 -1.94 21.37
N LEU A 434 23.41 -3.00 20.58
CA LEU A 434 23.70 -4.37 20.99
C LEU A 434 25.15 -4.76 20.78
N THR A 435 25.78 -4.30 19.70
CA THR A 435 27.22 -4.51 19.46
C THR A 435 28.06 -3.76 20.48
N ASP A 436 27.69 -2.51 20.83
CA ASP A 436 28.43 -1.67 21.78
C ASP A 436 28.37 -2.20 23.22
N ARG A 437 27.38 -3.03 23.55
CA ARG A 437 27.23 -3.66 24.87
C ARG A 437 28.12 -4.89 25.07
N SER A 438 28.77 -5.36 24.02
CA SER A 438 29.41 -6.67 23.99
C SER A 438 30.85 -6.52 23.52
N GLU A 439 31.79 -6.84 24.42
CA GLU A 439 33.25 -6.78 24.18
C GLU A 439 33.70 -7.65 22.98
N THR A 440 32.86 -8.61 22.56
CA THR A 440 33.17 -9.46 21.39
C THR A 440 33.05 -8.72 20.06
N PHE A 441 32.43 -7.54 20.03
CA PHE A 441 32.17 -6.77 18.80
C PHE A 441 32.90 -5.42 18.75
N ASP A 442 33.96 -5.21 19.55
CA ASP A 442 34.72 -3.95 19.62
C ASP A 442 35.28 -3.48 18.25
N ALA A 443 35.54 -4.43 17.34
CA ALA A 443 36.01 -4.14 15.98
C ALA A 443 34.87 -3.97 14.95
N VAL A 444 33.61 -3.97 15.38
CA VAL A 444 32.45 -3.86 14.49
C VAL A 444 31.92 -2.42 14.47
N THR A 445 31.65 -1.90 13.28
CA THR A 445 30.98 -0.60 13.12
C THR A 445 29.72 -0.79 12.29
N VAL A 446 28.57 -0.54 12.92
CA VAL A 446 27.27 -0.65 12.25
C VAL A 446 26.87 0.70 11.67
N ILE A 447 26.64 0.74 10.35
CA ILE A 447 26.15 1.90 9.62
C ILE A 447 24.87 1.58 8.85
N SER A 448 24.09 2.61 8.57
CA SER A 448 22.91 2.50 7.72
C SER A 448 23.28 2.67 6.25
N ALA A 449 22.52 2.03 5.37
CA ALA A 449 22.66 2.11 3.92
C ALA A 449 22.12 3.45 3.34
N PHE A 450 22.53 4.58 3.92
CA PHE A 450 22.24 5.92 3.41
C PHE A 450 23.49 6.56 2.78
N PRO A 451 23.33 7.43 1.76
CA PRO A 451 24.46 8.10 1.12
C PRO A 451 25.41 8.77 2.12
N SER A 452 24.88 9.52 3.10
CA SER A 452 25.67 10.23 4.10
C SER A 452 26.51 9.32 4.99
N SER A 453 25.96 8.16 5.38
CA SER A 453 26.63 7.16 6.22
C SER A 453 27.68 6.37 5.45
N LEU A 454 27.37 6.00 4.20
CA LEU A 454 28.32 5.32 3.31
C LEU A 454 29.48 6.23 2.91
N ASN A 455 29.21 7.51 2.62
CA ASN A 455 30.25 8.49 2.30
C ASN A 455 31.23 8.66 3.47
N LYS A 456 30.74 8.78 4.71
CA LYS A 456 31.60 8.84 5.91
C LYS A 456 32.52 7.63 6.02
N VAL A 457 32.00 6.43 5.75
CA VAL A 457 32.82 5.21 5.76
C VAL A 457 33.85 5.22 4.63
N VAL A 458 33.45 5.60 3.41
CA VAL A 458 34.41 5.70 2.30
C VAL A 458 35.51 6.73 2.61
N ASP A 459 35.16 7.87 3.20
CA ASP A 459 36.12 8.89 3.60
C ASP A 459 37.08 8.36 4.70
N GLU A 460 36.56 7.61 5.68
CA GLU A 460 37.39 6.92 6.70
C GLU A 460 38.35 5.90 6.08
N LEU A 461 37.86 5.10 5.11
CA LEU A 461 38.65 4.08 4.41
C LEU A 461 39.79 4.71 3.61
N VAL A 462 39.53 5.84 2.96
CA VAL A 462 40.48 6.56 2.10
C VAL A 462 41.54 7.30 2.92
N HIS A 463 41.11 8.07 3.93
CA HIS A 463 42.00 9.04 4.58
C HIS A 463 42.77 8.44 5.77
N GLY A 464 42.48 7.20 6.17
CA GLY A 464 43.25 6.42 7.15
C GLY A 464 43.37 7.04 8.54
N LYS A 465 42.66 8.15 8.79
CA LYS A 465 42.62 8.85 10.06
C LYS A 465 41.16 9.07 10.44
N PRO A 466 40.75 8.71 11.67
CA PRO A 466 39.47 9.15 12.17
C PRO A 466 39.52 10.68 12.20
N HIS A 467 38.73 11.34 11.35
CA HIS A 467 38.45 12.74 11.56
C HIS A 467 37.75 12.82 12.92
N ARG A 468 38.47 13.24 13.96
CA ARG A 468 37.87 13.86 15.15
C ARG A 468 37.27 15.20 14.70
N SER A 469 36.24 15.14 13.87
CA SER A 469 35.23 16.19 13.84
C SER A 469 34.27 15.85 14.96
N GLU A 470 33.99 16.84 15.78
CA GLU A 470 32.97 16.79 16.83
C GLU A 470 31.75 16.02 16.32
N MET A 471 31.44 14.93 17.00
CA MET A 471 30.18 14.24 16.82
C MET A 471 29.09 15.27 17.10
N VAL A 472 28.42 15.72 16.05
CA VAL A 472 27.10 16.32 16.19
C VAL A 472 26.25 15.20 16.78
N GLU A 473 26.06 15.26 18.10
CA GLU A 473 24.94 14.62 18.75
C GLU A 473 23.70 15.03 17.97
N GLU A 474 23.07 14.08 17.29
CA GLU A 474 21.65 14.18 16.96
C GLU A 474 20.94 14.38 18.30
N GLN A 475 20.60 15.64 18.61
CA GLN A 475 19.87 15.98 19.81
C GLN A 475 18.52 15.23 19.78
N PRO A 476 18.16 14.50 20.83
CA PRO A 476 16.81 13.98 20.97
C PRO A 476 15.89 15.16 21.28
N GLY A 477 15.13 15.61 20.29
CA GLY A 477 14.07 16.60 20.48
C GLY A 477 13.00 16.10 21.46
N VAL A 478 13.06 16.63 22.68
CA VAL A 478 12.01 16.68 23.71
C VAL A 478 11.26 15.36 23.99
N VAL A 479 11.93 14.41 24.64
CA VAL A 479 11.25 13.42 25.49
C VAL A 479 11.21 13.97 26.91
N ALA A 480 10.01 14.29 27.38
CA ALA A 480 9.75 14.66 28.77
C ALA A 480 10.32 13.59 29.72
N LYS A 481 11.14 14.03 30.67
CA LYS A 481 11.71 13.22 31.74
C LYS A 481 10.61 12.47 32.49
N PHE A 482 10.59 11.14 32.42
CA PHE A 482 9.99 10.30 33.44
C PHE A 482 11.06 9.46 34.14
N SER A 483 11.11 9.63 35.44
CA SER A 483 12.03 9.02 36.39
C SER A 483 11.88 7.50 36.45
N LYS A 484 13.03 6.84 36.67
CA LYS A 484 13.16 5.43 37.04
C LYS A 484 12.27 5.06 38.25
N SER A 485 11.30 4.18 38.04
CA SER A 485 10.96 3.10 38.98
C SER A 485 9.98 2.11 38.35
N GLU A 486 10.16 0.84 38.69
CA GLU A 486 9.32 -0.33 38.39
C GLU A 486 9.61 -1.08 37.08
N ARG A 487 10.46 -2.12 37.24
CA ARG A 487 10.43 -3.32 36.40
C ARG A 487 9.03 -3.92 36.48
N ILE A 488 8.29 -3.87 35.38
CA ILE A 488 7.09 -4.69 35.16
C ILE A 488 7.44 -5.66 34.03
N ASP A 489 7.39 -6.95 34.36
CA ASP A 489 7.54 -8.06 33.41
C ASP A 489 6.51 -7.95 32.29
N LEU A 490 6.97 -7.71 31.06
CA LEU A 490 6.15 -7.69 29.84
C LEU A 490 5.87 -9.12 29.35
N ARG A 491 5.22 -9.92 30.18
CA ARG A 491 4.45 -11.10 29.75
C ARG A 491 3.03 -10.95 30.29
N GLY A 492 2.15 -10.37 29.48
CA GLY A 492 0.71 -10.40 29.72
C GLY A 492 0.04 -9.03 29.82
N ALA A 493 0.01 -8.26 28.72
CA ALA A 493 -0.91 -7.13 28.57
C ALA A 493 -1.06 -6.75 27.09
N VAL A 494 -1.65 -7.63 26.27
CA VAL A 494 -2.09 -7.29 24.91
C VAL A 494 -3.52 -7.81 24.71
N HIS A 495 -4.46 -7.33 25.50
CA HIS A 495 -5.88 -7.43 25.18
C HIS A 495 -6.57 -6.15 25.68
N ASP A 496 -7.38 -5.56 24.80
CA ASP A 496 -8.26 -4.38 24.98
C ASP A 496 -7.67 -2.96 24.85
N VAL A 497 -7.12 -2.61 23.67
CA VAL A 497 -6.94 -1.19 23.31
C VAL A 497 -7.57 -0.88 21.94
N GLY A 498 -8.55 0.04 21.93
CA GLY A 498 -9.46 0.30 20.80
C GLY A 498 -8.85 0.98 19.57
N SER A 499 -9.67 1.10 18.52
CA SER A 499 -9.32 1.61 17.17
C SER A 499 -8.59 2.96 17.13
N ALA A 500 -8.74 3.81 18.15
CA ALA A 500 -8.04 5.09 18.27
C ALA A 500 -6.53 4.93 18.48
N THR A 501 -6.09 3.91 19.23
CA THR A 501 -4.66 3.66 19.47
C THR A 501 -3.97 3.03 18.27
N SER A 502 -4.66 2.15 17.54
CA SER A 502 -4.17 1.64 16.26
C SER A 502 -3.97 2.78 15.24
N ARG A 503 -4.91 3.72 15.19
CA ARG A 503 -4.78 4.91 14.33
C ARG A 503 -3.64 5.83 14.74
N ALA A 504 -3.46 6.08 16.04
CA ALA A 504 -2.35 6.89 16.54
C ALA A 504 -0.98 6.25 16.22
N VAL A 505 -0.89 4.92 16.30
CA VAL A 505 0.32 4.17 15.91
C VAL A 505 0.57 4.28 14.41
N GLN A 506 -0.46 4.15 13.56
CA GLN A 506 -0.33 4.33 12.10
C GLN A 506 0.09 5.75 11.72
N MET A 507 -0.48 6.77 12.36
CA MET A 507 -0.11 8.17 12.14
C MET A 507 1.38 8.41 12.44
N ARG A 508 1.88 7.91 13.58
CA ARG A 508 3.31 8.04 13.93
C ARG A 508 4.23 7.31 12.95
N LEU A 509 3.81 6.13 12.47
CA LEU A 509 4.55 5.41 11.44
C LEU A 509 4.59 6.18 10.12
N TRP A 510 3.47 6.81 9.74
CA TRP A 510 3.42 7.65 8.55
C TRP A 510 4.26 8.92 8.68
N PHE A 511 4.26 9.58 9.84
CA PHE A 511 5.11 10.74 10.09
C PHE A 511 6.58 10.41 9.82
N GLY A 512 7.10 9.37 10.48
CA GLY A 512 8.48 8.94 10.27
C GLY A 512 8.77 8.57 8.82
N LEU A 513 7.88 7.83 8.14
CA LEU A 513 8.11 7.44 6.75
C LEU A 513 8.09 8.60 5.76
N ILE A 514 7.21 9.59 5.96
CA ILE A 514 7.09 10.75 5.09
C ILE A 514 8.29 11.68 5.32
N GLU A 515 8.65 11.96 6.57
CA GLU A 515 9.84 12.75 6.92
C GLU A 515 11.11 12.08 6.37
N ASP A 516 11.29 10.78 6.65
CA ASP A 516 12.42 10.01 6.12
C ASP A 516 12.45 10.10 4.59
N PHE A 517 11.32 9.96 3.90
CA PHE A 517 11.29 9.98 2.43
C PHE A 517 11.63 11.36 1.83
N VAL A 518 11.20 12.45 2.47
CA VAL A 518 11.57 13.81 2.07
C VAL A 518 13.05 14.05 2.33
N ASP A 519 13.57 13.65 3.49
CA ASP A 519 14.99 13.76 3.82
C ASP A 519 15.85 12.92 2.89
N LEU A 520 15.36 11.76 2.46
CA LEU A 520 16.00 10.90 1.47
C LEU A 520 16.04 11.49 0.07
N SER A 521 15.19 12.47 -0.21
CA SER A 521 15.13 13.19 -1.49
C SER A 521 15.90 14.51 -1.42
N ASP A 522 17.02 14.53 -0.69
CA ASP A 522 17.82 15.74 -0.42
C ASP A 522 16.97 16.87 0.20
N GLY A 523 16.02 16.51 1.06
CA GLY A 523 15.13 17.43 1.77
C GLY A 523 14.06 18.10 0.91
N HIS A 524 13.84 17.65 -0.33
CA HIS A 524 12.82 18.18 -1.22
C HIS A 524 12.22 17.11 -2.15
N ILE A 525 10.91 17.16 -2.38
CA ILE A 525 10.25 16.20 -3.27
C ILE A 525 9.05 16.83 -3.99
N ALA A 526 8.80 16.41 -5.23
CA ALA A 526 7.58 16.80 -5.94
C ALA A 526 6.34 16.26 -5.23
N TRP A 527 5.28 17.06 -5.17
CA TRP A 527 4.01 16.69 -4.53
C TRP A 527 3.45 15.36 -5.05
N ASP A 528 3.44 15.18 -6.37
CA ASP A 528 2.90 13.99 -7.01
C ASP A 528 3.70 12.73 -6.66
N ALA A 529 5.03 12.84 -6.59
CA ALA A 529 5.92 11.75 -6.19
C ALA A 529 5.70 11.35 -4.72
N LEU A 530 5.42 12.32 -3.85
CA LEU A 530 5.09 12.05 -2.44
C LEU A 530 3.72 11.38 -2.28
N LEU A 531 2.72 11.79 -3.05
CA LEU A 531 1.41 11.12 -3.07
C LEU A 531 1.52 9.68 -3.60
N GLU A 532 2.30 9.47 -4.65
CA GLU A 532 2.56 8.13 -5.18
C GLU A 532 3.31 7.24 -4.17
N PHE A 533 4.25 7.81 -3.41
CA PHE A 533 4.89 7.12 -2.30
C PHE A 533 3.88 6.67 -1.25
N ILE A 534 2.93 7.53 -0.85
CA ILE A 534 1.88 7.19 0.10
C ILE A 534 0.99 6.07 -0.45
N ASP A 535 0.51 6.22 -1.69
CA ASP A 535 -0.40 5.25 -2.32
C ASP A 535 0.27 3.87 -2.45
N THR A 536 1.53 3.83 -2.89
CA THR A 536 2.27 2.58 -3.08
C THR A 536 2.72 1.94 -1.77
N THR A 537 3.14 2.74 -0.77
CA THR A 537 3.53 2.24 0.56
C THR A 537 2.34 1.65 1.30
N ALA A 538 1.15 2.25 1.17
CA ALA A 538 -0.08 1.70 1.72
C ALA A 538 -0.44 0.34 1.10
N LEU A 539 -0.35 0.22 -0.23
CA LEU A 539 -0.60 -1.03 -0.95
C LEU A 539 0.35 -2.16 -0.52
N GLN A 540 1.63 -1.85 -0.29
CA GLN A 540 2.62 -2.81 0.15
C GLN A 540 2.49 -3.19 1.63
N SER A 541 2.05 -2.25 2.48
CA SER A 541 1.86 -2.49 3.93
C SER A 541 0.82 -3.58 4.22
N LEU A 542 -0.14 -3.79 3.31
CA LEU A 542 -1.11 -4.90 3.37
C LEU A 542 -0.44 -6.28 3.31
N LYS A 543 0.79 -6.38 2.77
CA LYS A 543 1.59 -7.61 2.69
C LYS A 543 2.73 -7.58 3.73
N GLY A 544 2.39 -7.87 5.00
CA GLY A 544 3.41 -8.32 5.97
C GLY A 544 3.76 -7.40 7.14
N ARG A 545 3.00 -6.32 7.40
CA ARG A 545 3.10 -5.56 8.66
C ARG A 545 2.01 -5.97 9.65
N SER A 546 2.35 -5.95 10.95
CA SER A 546 1.40 -6.21 12.05
C SER A 546 0.34 -5.13 12.22
N ALA A 547 0.58 -3.93 11.68
CA ALA A 547 -0.39 -2.84 11.53
C ALA A 547 -0.43 -2.40 10.06
N PRO A 548 -1.52 -2.68 9.32
CA PRO A 548 -1.66 -2.25 7.93
C PRO A 548 -1.76 -0.73 7.87
N MET A 549 -1.11 -0.12 6.88
CA MET A 549 -1.10 1.32 6.66
C MET A 549 -2.02 1.64 5.49
N SER A 550 -2.99 2.50 5.71
CA SER A 550 -3.96 2.96 4.70
C SER A 550 -3.49 4.25 4.04
N VAL A 551 -3.97 4.46 2.82
CA VAL A 551 -3.73 5.67 2.02
C VAL A 551 -4.31 6.90 2.71
N GLU A 552 -5.50 6.77 3.28
CA GLU A 552 -6.22 7.85 3.94
C GLU A 552 -5.45 8.38 5.15
N GLU A 553 -4.88 7.48 5.95
CA GLU A 553 -4.03 7.82 7.08
C GLU A 553 -2.70 8.46 6.64
N GLY A 554 -2.13 8.04 5.50
CA GLY A 554 -0.91 8.66 4.95
C GLY A 554 -1.15 10.08 4.44
N LYS A 555 -2.23 10.31 3.70
CA LYS A 555 -2.64 11.66 3.23
C LYS A 555 -2.96 12.58 4.41
N ARG A 556 -3.58 12.02 5.45
CA ARG A 556 -3.84 12.76 6.69
C ARG A 556 -2.54 13.10 7.43
N ALA A 557 -1.60 12.16 7.53
CA ALA A 557 -0.30 12.41 8.13
C ALA A 557 0.47 13.51 7.39
N LEU A 558 0.46 13.51 6.05
CA LEU A 558 1.04 14.60 5.27
C LEU A 558 0.39 15.96 5.61
N THR A 559 -0.93 16.00 5.76
CA THR A 559 -1.66 17.24 6.09
C THR A 559 -1.27 17.75 7.48
N GLU A 560 -1.15 16.88 8.47
CA GLU A 560 -0.74 17.25 9.82
C GLU A 560 0.74 17.70 9.85
N LEU A 561 1.65 17.07 9.10
CA LEU A 561 3.05 17.51 8.98
C LEU A 561 3.19 18.90 8.35
N LEU A 562 2.32 19.24 7.41
CA LEU A 562 2.23 20.57 6.82
C LEU A 562 1.63 21.59 7.80
N ALA A 563 0.64 21.17 8.60
CA ALA A 563 0.02 22.01 9.61
C ALA A 563 0.96 22.31 10.79
N ASP A 564 1.78 21.33 11.17
CA ASP A 564 2.80 21.44 12.22
C ASP A 564 4.11 22.11 11.72
N GLU A 565 4.15 22.55 10.45
CA GLU A 565 5.31 23.19 9.80
C GLU A 565 6.60 22.35 9.78
N VAL A 566 6.48 21.04 10.02
CA VAL A 566 7.62 20.11 9.89
C VAL A 566 8.07 20.03 8.44
N LEU A 567 7.09 20.04 7.53
CA LEU A 567 7.27 20.14 6.10
C LEU A 567 6.56 21.38 5.57
N VAL A 568 7.07 21.95 4.48
CA VAL A 568 6.51 23.15 3.85
C VAL A 568 6.24 22.90 2.38
N ALA A 569 5.04 23.29 1.94
CA ALA A 569 4.69 23.27 0.53
C ALA A 569 5.24 24.53 -0.17
N LEU A 570 5.90 24.31 -1.30
CA LEU A 570 6.60 25.31 -2.09
C LEU A 570 6.09 25.25 -3.53
N ARG A 571 5.47 26.33 -4.01
CA ARG A 571 5.05 26.44 -5.41
C ARG A 571 6.11 27.20 -6.20
N VAL A 572 6.52 26.64 -7.34
CA VAL A 572 7.57 27.22 -8.18
C VAL A 572 7.00 27.53 -9.57
N GLY A 573 6.99 28.82 -9.89
CA GLY A 573 6.55 29.37 -11.17
C GLY A 573 7.53 29.14 -12.33
N ALA A 574 7.22 29.71 -13.50
CA ALA A 574 8.00 29.49 -14.72
C ALA A 574 9.36 30.25 -14.74
N GLU A 575 9.55 31.26 -13.88
CA GLU A 575 10.80 32.02 -13.82
C GLU A 575 11.82 31.36 -12.87
N LYS A 576 12.81 30.66 -13.44
CA LYS A 576 13.84 29.88 -12.72
C LYS A 576 14.92 30.70 -11.99
N ARG A 577 14.62 31.84 -11.38
CA ARG A 577 15.67 32.71 -10.79
C ARG A 577 16.01 32.42 -9.34
N TYR A 578 15.12 31.77 -8.59
CA TYR A 578 15.23 31.63 -7.14
C TYR A 578 15.65 30.25 -6.66
N THR A 579 15.42 29.23 -7.48
CA THR A 579 15.50 27.84 -7.04
C THR A 579 16.05 26.95 -8.15
N ASP A 580 16.63 25.82 -7.72
CA ASP A 580 17.07 24.74 -8.61
C ASP A 580 15.90 23.81 -8.98
N PHE A 581 14.67 24.14 -8.57
CA PHE A 581 13.48 23.31 -8.76
C PHE A 581 12.84 23.52 -10.13
N GLU A 582 12.20 22.46 -10.63
CA GLU A 582 11.35 22.56 -11.81
C GLU A 582 9.98 23.19 -11.46
N LYS A 583 9.28 23.69 -12.48
CA LYS A 583 7.97 24.31 -12.32
C LYS A 583 6.96 23.26 -11.85
N ASN A 584 6.67 23.21 -10.55
CA ASN A 584 5.60 22.41 -9.96
C ASN A 584 5.37 22.75 -8.48
N LEU A 585 4.53 21.97 -7.80
CA LEU A 585 4.40 21.97 -6.35
C LEU A 585 5.41 21.00 -5.71
N TRP A 586 6.16 21.50 -4.74
CA TRP A 586 7.21 20.77 -4.04
C TRP A 586 6.92 20.75 -2.53
N ILE A 587 7.40 19.71 -1.85
CA ILE A 587 7.45 19.61 -0.41
C ILE A 587 8.90 19.68 0.01
N VAL A 588 9.23 20.58 0.94
CA VAL A 588 10.59 20.78 1.42
C VAL A 588 10.64 20.68 2.94
N ASN A 589 11.77 20.19 3.47
CA ASN A 589 12.04 20.21 4.89
C ASN A 589 12.58 21.58 5.36
N SER A 590 12.67 21.76 6.67
CA SER A 590 13.12 23.02 7.29
C SER A 590 14.54 23.44 6.89
N SER A 591 15.45 22.48 6.64
CA SER A 591 16.84 22.76 6.26
C SER A 591 16.94 23.36 4.84
N VAL A 592 16.21 22.79 3.89
CA VAL A 592 16.14 23.29 2.51
C VAL A 592 15.43 24.63 2.47
N LEU A 593 14.34 24.78 3.23
CA LEU A 593 13.63 26.05 3.36
C LEU A 593 14.54 27.17 3.91
N GLY A 594 15.37 26.88 4.92
CA GLY A 594 16.33 27.84 5.46
C GLY A 594 17.36 28.30 4.43
N ASN A 595 17.90 27.36 3.64
CA ASN A 595 18.83 27.69 2.56
C ASN A 595 18.16 28.53 1.45
N LEU A 596 16.92 28.20 1.09
CA LEU A 596 16.13 28.97 0.12
C LEU A 596 15.83 30.37 0.64
N LYS A 597 15.47 30.50 1.92
CA LYS A 597 15.22 31.77 2.58
C LYS A 597 16.45 32.68 2.51
N GLU A 598 17.63 32.18 2.87
CA GLU A 598 18.88 32.93 2.79
C GLU A 598 19.22 33.33 1.35
N ARG A 599 19.07 32.43 0.37
CA ARG A 599 19.28 32.75 -1.05
C ARG A 599 18.32 33.86 -1.51
N ALA A 600 17.03 33.75 -1.19
CA ALA A 600 16.02 34.75 -1.55
C ALA A 600 16.33 36.12 -0.92
N ILE A 601 16.70 36.15 0.37
CA ILE A 601 17.11 37.39 1.06
C ILE A 601 18.32 38.02 0.37
N ASN A 602 19.36 37.22 0.05
CA ASN A 602 20.56 37.73 -0.60
C ASN A 602 20.29 38.29 -2.00
N LEU A 603 19.43 37.63 -2.79
CA LEU A 603 19.01 38.11 -4.11
C LEU A 603 18.21 39.41 -4.02
N LEU A 604 17.22 39.48 -3.12
CA LEU A 604 16.41 40.68 -2.92
C LEU A 604 17.25 41.87 -2.46
N ILE A 605 18.23 41.64 -1.59
CA ILE A 605 19.17 42.67 -1.14
C ILE A 605 20.08 43.12 -2.29
N GLY A 606 20.59 42.18 -3.09
CA GLY A 606 21.44 42.48 -4.25
C GLY A 606 20.73 43.33 -5.31
N GLU A 607 19.46 43.04 -5.61
CA GLU A 607 18.65 43.84 -6.53
C GLU A 607 18.22 45.18 -5.91
N SER A 608 17.92 45.20 -4.61
CA SER A 608 17.59 46.43 -3.87
C SER A 608 18.77 47.41 -3.81
N GLY A 609 20.02 46.92 -3.79
CA GLY A 609 21.23 47.76 -3.84
C GLY A 609 21.36 48.59 -5.12
N LYS A 610 20.68 48.20 -6.21
CA LYS A 610 20.60 48.98 -7.45
C LYS A 610 19.60 50.15 -7.34
N GLN A 611 18.70 50.11 -6.36
CA GLN A 611 17.70 51.15 -6.06
C GLN A 611 18.06 51.89 -4.75
N ASN A 612 19.21 52.58 -4.72
CA ASN A 612 19.63 53.63 -3.77
C ASN A 612 18.92 53.71 -2.38
N GLY A 613 19.08 52.68 -1.53
CA GLY A 613 18.67 52.74 -0.12
C GLY A 613 19.62 51.94 0.78
N PRO A 614 19.91 52.41 2.01
CA PRO A 614 20.67 51.62 2.98
C PRO A 614 19.86 50.39 3.40
N VAL A 615 20.49 49.22 3.32
CA VAL A 615 19.90 47.93 3.72
C VAL A 615 20.30 47.65 5.16
N SER A 616 19.31 47.37 6.01
CA SER A 616 19.53 46.98 7.42
C SER A 616 18.92 45.60 7.68
N ARG A 617 19.73 44.66 8.19
CA ARG A 617 19.30 43.30 8.58
C ARG A 617 19.01 43.22 10.09
N GLY A 618 18.17 42.26 10.48
CA GLY A 618 17.97 41.90 11.89
C GLY A 618 17.12 42.90 12.69
N HIS A 619 16.13 43.52 12.05
CA HIS A 619 15.20 44.42 12.73
C HIS A 619 14.01 43.64 13.28
N GLU A 620 14.00 43.36 14.59
CA GLU A 620 12.87 42.74 15.31
C GLU A 620 12.32 41.49 14.58
N TYR A 621 11.14 41.61 13.97
CA TYR A 621 10.39 40.55 13.29
C TYR A 621 10.64 40.47 11.77
N TYR A 622 11.56 41.28 11.23
CA TYR A 622 11.82 41.43 9.79
C TYR A 622 13.19 40.87 9.41
N ASP A 623 13.25 40.15 8.28
CA ASP A 623 14.50 39.58 7.78
C ASP A 623 15.45 40.69 7.30
N PHE A 624 14.92 41.69 6.58
CA PHE A 624 15.66 42.90 6.22
C PHE A 624 14.73 44.08 5.93
N CYS A 625 15.27 45.30 5.98
CA CYS A 625 14.57 46.53 5.62
C CYS A 625 15.36 47.32 4.58
N VAL A 626 14.65 47.94 3.64
CA VAL A 626 15.23 48.82 2.60
C VAL A 626 14.34 50.05 2.45
N GLY A 627 14.90 51.23 2.72
CA GLY A 627 14.17 52.49 2.63
C GLY A 627 12.90 52.50 3.51
N LYS A 628 11.73 52.62 2.88
CA LYS A 628 10.42 52.64 3.58
C LYS A 628 9.74 51.27 3.69
N LYS A 629 10.38 50.20 3.23
CA LYS A 629 9.85 48.83 3.12
C LYS A 629 10.59 47.88 4.08
N SER A 630 9.84 47.00 4.73
CA SER A 630 10.35 45.88 5.54
C SER A 630 9.93 44.56 4.94
N TYR A 631 10.84 43.60 4.85
CA TYR A 631 10.61 42.33 4.19
C TYR A 631 10.59 41.18 5.19
N VAL A 632 9.63 40.27 5.02
CA VAL A 632 9.57 38.97 5.70
C VAL A 632 9.48 37.89 4.63
N VAL A 633 10.45 36.99 4.60
CA VAL A 633 10.59 35.91 3.62
C VAL A 633 10.30 34.58 4.29
N PHE A 634 9.33 33.85 3.73
CA PHE A 634 8.85 32.55 4.22
C PHE A 634 8.53 32.59 5.72
N PRO A 635 7.52 33.40 6.12
CA PRO A 635 7.13 33.49 7.53
C PRO A 635 6.57 32.16 8.03
N THR A 636 6.76 31.88 9.32
CA THR A 636 5.95 30.87 10.01
C THR A 636 4.50 31.34 10.15
N GLN A 637 3.55 30.44 10.40
CA GLN A 637 2.13 30.78 10.60
C GLN A 637 1.96 31.76 11.77
N GLN A 638 2.78 31.63 12.82
CA GLN A 638 2.78 32.57 13.95
C GLN A 638 3.23 33.98 13.52
N GLN A 639 4.27 34.07 12.68
CA GLN A 639 4.74 35.34 12.13
C GLN A 639 3.69 35.95 11.21
N LEU A 640 3.10 35.15 10.32
CA LEU A 640 2.04 35.58 9.41
C LEU A 640 0.81 36.10 10.16
N ASN A 641 0.34 35.37 11.18
CA ASN A 641 -0.78 35.81 12.03
C ASN A 641 -0.45 37.11 12.78
N THR A 642 0.80 37.30 13.19
CA THR A 642 1.24 38.55 13.82
C THR A 642 1.20 39.70 12.83
N LEU A 643 1.68 39.47 11.59
CA LEU A 643 1.65 40.46 10.51
C LEU A 643 0.23 40.86 10.10
N LEU A 644 -0.69 39.90 10.02
CA LEU A 644 -2.10 40.14 9.68
C LEU A 644 -2.84 40.96 10.76
N ASN A 645 -2.38 40.89 12.02
CA ASN A 645 -2.94 41.65 13.14
C ASN A 645 -2.21 42.98 13.41
N LEU A 646 -1.27 43.39 12.55
CA LEU A 646 -0.60 44.69 12.70
C LEU A 646 -1.55 45.83 12.30
N HIS A 647 -1.95 46.64 13.28
CA HIS A 647 -2.78 47.84 13.09
C HIS A 647 -1.98 49.17 13.12
N SER A 648 -0.64 49.11 13.15
CA SER A 648 0.19 50.32 13.22
C SER A 648 0.63 50.81 11.83
N ASN A 649 0.55 52.13 11.62
CA ASN A 649 1.04 52.79 10.39
C ASN A 649 2.58 52.72 10.21
N LEU A 650 3.30 52.37 11.28
CA LEU A 650 4.72 52.09 11.26
C LEU A 650 4.91 50.57 11.27
N ALA A 651 5.60 50.07 10.26
CA ALA A 651 5.94 48.65 10.09
C ALA A 651 7.14 48.28 11.00
N CYS A 652 8.29 48.92 10.80
CA CYS A 652 9.47 48.73 11.67
C CYS A 652 9.76 49.97 12.49
N ARG A 653 9.85 49.82 13.81
CA ARG A 653 10.14 50.92 14.74
C ARG A 653 11.59 51.40 14.69
N ILE A 654 12.51 50.55 14.24
CA ILE A 654 13.95 50.83 14.21
C ILE A 654 14.31 51.72 13.00
N CYS A 655 13.85 51.36 11.79
CA CYS A 655 14.12 52.16 10.58
C CYS A 655 12.97 53.09 10.17
N GLY A 656 11.83 53.05 10.84
CA GLY A 656 10.66 53.87 10.49
C GLY A 656 10.01 53.47 9.17
N SER A 657 10.13 52.21 8.75
CA SER A 657 9.45 51.72 7.55
C SER A 657 7.93 51.80 7.74
N THR A 658 7.21 52.03 6.64
CA THR A 658 5.75 52.23 6.65
C THR A 658 5.00 51.10 5.95
N GLN A 659 5.73 50.21 5.27
CA GLN A 659 5.18 49.14 4.46
C GLN A 659 5.90 47.83 4.76
N VAL A 660 5.15 46.74 4.89
CA VAL A 660 5.66 45.37 5.02
C VAL A 660 5.40 44.63 3.72
N ILE A 661 6.42 43.95 3.20
CA ILE A 661 6.31 43.01 2.09
C ILE A 661 6.56 41.62 2.64
N CYS A 662 5.57 40.75 2.52
CA CYS A 662 5.64 39.38 3.01
C CYS A 662 5.63 38.42 1.83
N LEU A 663 6.68 37.60 1.74
CA LEU A 663 6.91 36.63 0.66
C LEU A 663 6.56 35.23 1.17
N LEU A 664 5.50 34.65 0.60
CA LEU A 664 5.01 33.31 0.92
C LEU A 664 5.59 32.26 -0.02
N THR A 665 5.71 31.03 0.48
CA THR A 665 6.13 29.86 -0.31
C THR A 665 5.05 29.37 -1.27
N ALA A 666 3.77 29.61 -0.97
CA ALA A 666 2.64 29.31 -1.83
C ALA A 666 1.44 30.23 -1.51
N ALA A 667 0.51 30.41 -2.46
CA ALA A 667 -0.67 31.26 -2.30
C ALA A 667 -1.69 30.66 -1.33
N GLU A 668 -1.71 29.34 -1.22
CA GLU A 668 -2.65 28.54 -0.41
C GLU A 668 -2.48 28.71 1.10
N TYR A 669 -1.41 29.39 1.54
CA TYR A 669 -1.23 29.80 2.94
C TYR A 669 -2.06 31.05 3.31
N LEU A 670 -2.74 31.67 2.35
CA LEU A 670 -3.69 32.75 2.58
C LEU A 670 -5.10 32.19 2.69
N ASP A 671 -5.77 32.48 3.81
CA ASP A 671 -7.20 32.25 3.95
C ASP A 671 -7.93 33.37 3.17
N ASP A 672 -8.77 33.01 2.19
CA ASP A 672 -9.52 33.96 1.32
C ASP A 672 -10.37 34.96 2.13
N SER A 673 -10.59 34.69 3.41
CA SER A 673 -11.37 35.50 4.35
C SER A 673 -10.55 36.49 5.20
N ALA A 674 -9.21 36.45 5.16
CA ALA A 674 -8.36 37.28 6.00
C ALA A 674 -8.28 38.74 5.49
N MET A 675 -8.66 39.70 6.33
CA MET A 675 -8.46 41.13 6.03
C MET A 675 -6.98 41.49 6.11
N VAL A 676 -6.35 41.68 4.95
CA VAL A 676 -4.95 42.12 4.85
C VAL A 676 -4.85 43.61 5.22
N PRO A 677 -4.00 44.01 6.18
CA PRO A 677 -3.76 45.41 6.51
C PRO A 677 -3.28 46.23 5.31
N ALA A 678 -3.70 47.50 5.20
CA ALA A 678 -3.37 48.35 4.05
C ALA A 678 -1.87 48.60 3.86
N ASN A 679 -1.07 48.39 4.90
CA ASN A 679 0.39 48.53 4.89
C ASN A 679 1.14 47.18 4.68
N LEU A 680 0.43 46.06 4.53
CA LEU A 680 0.99 44.73 4.27
C LEU A 680 0.73 44.34 2.80
N ILE A 681 1.80 44.12 2.05
CA ILE A 681 1.74 43.54 0.70
C ILE A 681 2.16 42.09 0.80
N MET A 682 1.27 41.19 0.39
CA MET A 682 1.57 39.77 0.24
C MET A 682 2.06 39.51 -1.19
N LYS A 683 3.17 38.80 -1.31
CA LYS A 683 3.76 38.33 -2.57
C LYS A 683 4.02 36.84 -2.45
N THR A 684 4.00 36.12 -3.55
CA THR A 684 4.34 34.70 -3.59
C THR A 684 5.63 34.48 -4.36
N MET A 685 6.24 33.31 -4.21
CA MET A 685 7.40 32.91 -5.01
C MET A 685 7.15 32.85 -6.52
N ASP A 686 5.88 32.84 -6.94
CA ASP A 686 5.51 32.86 -8.36
C ASP A 686 5.62 34.27 -8.98
N ASP A 687 5.68 35.33 -8.15
CA ASP A 687 5.78 36.71 -8.63
C ASP A 687 7.19 37.03 -9.14
N ALA A 688 7.30 37.93 -10.14
CA ALA A 688 8.61 38.33 -10.66
C ALA A 688 9.37 39.19 -9.63
N ILE A 689 10.71 39.07 -9.60
CA ILE A 689 11.57 39.86 -8.68
C ILE A 689 11.29 41.37 -8.77
N ALA A 690 11.04 41.84 -9.99
CA ALA A 690 10.71 43.24 -10.25
C ALA A 690 9.41 43.67 -9.57
N GLU A 691 8.41 42.79 -9.49
CA GLU A 691 7.11 43.05 -8.84
C GLU A 691 7.17 42.93 -7.32
N MET A 692 8.17 42.25 -6.77
CA MET A 692 8.43 42.17 -5.33
C MET A 692 9.14 43.41 -4.78
N LEU A 693 9.82 44.18 -5.65
CA LEU A 693 10.59 45.38 -5.28
C LEU A 693 9.83 46.69 -5.55
N VAL A 694 8.86 46.68 -6.47
CA VAL A 694 7.90 47.79 -6.72
C VAL A 694 6.92 47.92 -5.57
#